data_AF-A0A942CFF7-F1
#
_entry.id   AF-A0A942CFF7-F1
#
_cell.length_a   1.000
_cell.length_b   1.000
_cell.length_c   1.000
_cell.angle_alpha   90.00
_cell.angle_beta   90.00
_cell.angle_gamma   90.00
#
_symmetry.space_group_name_H-M   'P 1'
#
loop_
_entity.id
_entity.type
_entity.pdbx_description
1 polymer ?
#
loop_
_entity_poly.entity_id
_entity_poly.type
_entity_poly.pdbx_seq_one_letter_code
_entity_poly.pdbx_strand_id
1 'polypeptide(L)'
;MFKVAPEPLTAGKAQEYHVKEFIAAEKNYWKEHEQIPTGWQGKLVDTFGLKGDVRASQFSLLSEGQHPITGQQLIQHRDGKEYTNAEGETVKPLEHRAAWDATFSAPKSVSLTALVGRDNRVREAHREAVSIALTELERYTQARLGGNRPAETTGRFLVAKFEHDTARPVDGYAAPQLHTHTVIFNMTTREDGSFRALQSHSYYASQQFATAVYQAELMYRLRNLGYEIQAGKSGAPEIKGYTQDYLDASSLRRQKIEEEMAKRGQSGPEAAQFAALTTRDRKQHLGPEETLAAHRKLAEEYGNQPEKVIAAAQERMQQRGQEQAHKPDEQQQRVRESVSFAKARNFEREAITDDRGIMRDALRRGMGDVTYAEIRENFRRREAMGEFLKVDSPRHYAGQRYTTRDMLQAERSNIEFMKRGQAVVTPIMSAESARSHAAEQERLNPAQRRVVEEVLSTTDRVHGLQGYAGSGKTESLRTIRAGAEAEGFAVEGFAPTNRAANQLRDAGINAETLQRFLARGATGETAGDPASRHLYMVDESSLTSTKQMQAFMEKLGPQDRVLLIGDIRQHQGVDAGKPFEQLQAEGMRTSQLDQIMRQKEQPELLRAVELLSQNHTVDGVQLLQEQGRVQEYAGRPERIAAIARAYVTQSENTLVISPDNASRMELNQAIRAELRTVEALRGIDREFAVLMPRSDLSSADRVWAAQYQPGDVLQYTRGSKELGLEPYSYATVRDVDTKLNQITVEREDCGQVSYDPKRLQGITAYREVTREFAEGDRIQFTTNNRELQIANRQLGTIESIRPHEMTVRVEGQTARSVSFDPQQMRHFDHGYAVTSHSSQGLTADRVLINVEVSAHRDLINQRFAYVAVSRAAHDVQLYTDNAARLTKDLSRDVSKTAALEPTQQKAEQPRGEMMTYRKEHVEGMQPYQPTSHVPPSVYATSLDRETVLTDLRWSQEQARNGVDPADTARAITERHQHDSEPEHNQRALIERYADRVTELAYRGPDIPVDLQATHLEPTAEERRHWEPLVQSIGIEHAEPFAWRKEHAEIQSYRNDQNPGWLHIDAHGQFFDRNAQPIAAQAALEPFGLSTAITRGNEQSAGINKDGPTDSGYGISL
;
A
#
# COMPACT_ATOMS: atom_id res chain seq x y z
N MET A 1 -24.77 -2.28 -4.96
CA MET A 1 -23.42 -1.79 -4.63
C MET A 1 -23.53 -0.95 -3.37
N PHE A 2 -22.58 -1.08 -2.42
CA PHE A 2 -22.50 -0.22 -1.25
C PHE A 2 -21.43 0.87 -1.47
N LYS A 3 -21.76 2.12 -1.16
CA LYS A 3 -20.82 3.25 -1.26
C LYS A 3 -20.97 4.20 -0.09
N VAL A 4 -19.87 4.56 0.55
CA VAL A 4 -19.82 5.58 1.62
C VAL A 4 -19.48 6.93 0.98
N ALA A 5 -20.18 8.00 1.37
CA ALA A 5 -19.86 9.35 0.93
C ALA A 5 -18.51 9.81 1.54
N PRO A 6 -17.61 10.44 0.77
CA PRO A 6 -16.28 10.83 1.25
C PRO A 6 -16.32 11.96 2.30
N GLU A 7 -17.37 12.78 2.27
CA GLU A 7 -17.58 13.85 3.23
C GLU A 7 -18.63 13.45 4.28
N PRO A 8 -18.39 13.75 5.57
CA PRO A 8 -19.41 13.58 6.59
C PRO A 8 -20.53 14.61 6.39
N LEU A 9 -21.74 14.24 6.83
CA LEU A 9 -22.84 15.19 6.99
C LEU A 9 -22.56 16.04 8.23
N THR A 10 -22.63 17.36 8.09
CA THR A 10 -22.65 18.28 9.23
C THR A 10 -24.05 18.30 9.86
N ALA A 11 -24.21 18.79 11.09
CA ALA A 11 -25.52 18.81 11.75
C ALA A 11 -26.58 19.55 10.91
N GLY A 12 -26.27 20.76 10.42
CA GLY A 12 -27.15 21.51 9.52
C GLY A 12 -27.44 20.78 8.22
N LYS A 13 -26.41 20.19 7.57
CA LYS A 13 -26.60 19.38 6.36
C LYS A 13 -27.45 18.15 6.63
N ALA A 14 -27.28 17.47 7.77
CA ALA A 14 -28.05 16.29 8.15
C ALA A 14 -29.52 16.64 8.41
N GLN A 15 -29.80 17.78 9.03
CA GLN A 15 -31.17 18.27 9.25
C GLN A 15 -31.83 18.74 7.97
N GLU A 16 -31.12 19.47 7.10
CA GLU A 16 -31.61 19.80 5.76
C GLU A 16 -31.81 18.56 4.89
N TYR A 17 -30.90 17.60 4.99
CA TYR A 17 -30.98 16.31 4.32
C TYR A 17 -32.21 15.56 4.81
N HIS A 18 -32.40 15.47 6.13
CA HIS A 18 -33.62 14.93 6.72
C HIS A 18 -34.86 15.67 6.20
N VAL A 19 -34.94 16.99 6.22
CA VAL A 19 -36.09 17.74 5.68
C VAL A 19 -36.28 17.45 4.18
N LYS A 20 -35.22 17.41 3.38
CA LYS A 20 -35.29 17.13 1.93
C LYS A 20 -35.65 15.69 1.61
N GLU A 21 -35.21 14.71 2.38
CA GLU A 21 -35.48 13.29 2.14
C GLU A 21 -36.79 12.82 2.83
N PHE A 22 -37.22 13.48 3.92
CA PHE A 22 -38.44 13.15 4.68
C PHE A 22 -39.67 13.97 4.23
N ILE A 23 -39.50 15.26 3.89
CA ILE A 23 -40.60 16.15 3.45
C ILE A 23 -40.76 16.14 1.93
N ALA A 24 -39.75 15.76 1.13
CA ALA A 24 -39.94 15.53 -0.32
C ALA A 24 -40.64 14.20 -0.64
N ALA A 25 -41.67 13.85 0.15
CA ALA A 25 -42.72 12.91 -0.22
C ALA A 25 -43.39 13.24 -1.57
N GLU A 26 -43.11 14.42 -2.15
CA GLU A 26 -43.50 14.86 -3.49
C GLU A 26 -42.70 14.24 -4.65
N LYS A 27 -41.67 13.39 -4.41
CA LYS A 27 -40.78 12.86 -5.48
C LYS A 27 -40.79 11.35 -5.68
N ASN A 28 -41.28 10.58 -4.72
CA ASN A 28 -41.43 9.13 -4.83
C ASN A 28 -42.87 8.83 -5.30
N TYR A 29 -43.01 8.00 -6.34
CA TYR A 29 -44.30 7.70 -6.96
C TYR A 29 -44.98 6.44 -6.44
N TRP A 30 -44.30 5.74 -5.54
CA TRP A 30 -44.84 4.59 -4.83
C TRP A 30 -45.34 4.95 -3.43
N LYS A 31 -46.64 5.26 -3.34
CA LYS A 31 -47.39 5.52 -2.10
C LYS A 31 -48.35 4.36 -1.81
N GLU A 32 -48.06 3.51 -0.83
CA GLU A 32 -49.11 2.70 -0.18
C GLU A 32 -49.59 3.34 1.14
N HIS A 33 -48.76 4.14 1.83
CA HIS A 33 -49.11 4.73 3.14
C HIS A 33 -48.47 6.10 3.46
N GLU A 34 -48.51 7.07 2.53
CA GLU A 34 -48.09 8.49 2.73
C GLU A 34 -46.67 8.76 3.29
N GLN A 35 -45.86 7.75 3.60
CA GLN A 35 -44.50 7.88 4.16
C GLN A 35 -43.51 6.97 3.43
N ILE A 36 -42.29 7.47 3.26
CA ILE A 36 -41.15 6.70 2.74
C ILE A 36 -40.87 5.58 3.75
N PRO A 37 -40.66 4.31 3.31
CA PRO A 37 -40.28 3.24 4.24
C PRO A 37 -38.98 3.62 4.95
N THR A 38 -39.06 3.90 6.25
CA THR A 38 -37.91 4.24 7.08
C THR A 38 -37.70 3.19 8.16
N GLY A 39 -36.52 3.17 8.77
CA GLY A 39 -36.31 2.31 9.92
C GLY A 39 -34.94 2.46 10.54
N TRP A 40 -34.88 2.14 11.82
CA TRP A 40 -33.65 2.11 12.60
C TRP A 40 -32.93 0.77 12.48
N GLN A 41 -31.60 0.78 12.53
CA GLN A 41 -30.79 -0.44 12.61
C GLN A 41 -29.49 -0.21 13.39
N GLY A 42 -29.01 -1.27 14.05
CA GLY A 42 -27.77 -1.30 14.83
C GLY A 42 -28.03 -1.63 16.30
N LYS A 43 -27.00 -2.10 17.02
CA LYS A 43 -27.09 -2.46 18.43
C LYS A 43 -27.46 -1.29 19.34
N LEU A 44 -27.19 -0.04 18.91
CA LEU A 44 -27.58 1.13 19.68
C LEU A 44 -29.08 1.44 19.60
N VAL A 45 -29.81 0.83 18.66
CA VAL A 45 -31.27 0.97 18.54
C VAL A 45 -31.95 0.48 19.83
N ASP A 46 -31.58 -0.71 20.29
CA ASP A 46 -32.12 -1.30 21.51
C ASP A 46 -31.69 -0.50 22.75
N THR A 47 -30.43 -0.06 22.80
CA THR A 47 -29.90 0.81 23.88
C THR A 47 -30.71 2.10 24.02
N PHE A 48 -31.14 2.70 22.91
CA PHE A 48 -31.92 3.92 22.89
C PHE A 48 -33.44 3.69 22.87
N GLY A 49 -33.91 2.45 22.85
CA GLY A 49 -35.34 2.12 22.77
C GLY A 49 -36.03 2.63 21.50
N LEU A 50 -35.29 2.78 20.40
CA LEU A 50 -35.83 3.27 19.12
C LEU A 50 -36.64 2.16 18.44
N LYS A 51 -37.86 2.48 17.99
CA LYS A 51 -38.78 1.51 17.35
C LYS A 51 -39.53 2.16 16.19
N GLY A 52 -39.85 1.36 15.18
CA GLY A 52 -40.64 1.78 14.02
C GLY A 52 -39.90 2.78 13.13
N ASP A 53 -40.67 3.69 12.53
CA ASP A 53 -40.17 4.72 11.62
C ASP A 53 -39.24 5.74 12.30
N VAL A 54 -38.36 6.32 11.49
CA VAL A 54 -37.41 7.36 11.90
C VAL A 54 -38.17 8.66 12.17
N ARG A 55 -38.24 9.13 13.41
CA ARG A 55 -38.94 10.40 13.70
C ARG A 55 -38.02 11.61 13.52
N ALA A 56 -38.54 12.70 12.98
CA ALA A 56 -37.79 13.94 12.75
C ALA A 56 -37.09 14.50 13.99
N SER A 57 -37.79 14.49 15.13
CA SER A 57 -37.22 14.95 16.41
C SER A 57 -36.05 14.08 16.87
N GLN A 58 -36.17 12.76 16.77
CA GLN A 58 -35.12 11.82 17.13
C GLN A 58 -33.90 11.97 16.21
N PHE A 59 -34.13 12.07 14.90
CA PHE A 59 -33.07 12.26 13.91
C PHE A 59 -32.32 13.58 14.15
N SER A 60 -33.03 14.67 14.42
CA SER A 60 -32.43 15.98 14.73
C SER A 60 -31.54 15.91 15.98
N LEU A 61 -32.03 15.35 17.08
CA LEU A 61 -31.22 15.20 18.30
C LEU A 61 -29.95 14.36 18.04
N LEU A 62 -30.08 13.24 17.33
CA LEU A 62 -28.94 12.39 16.99
C LEU A 62 -27.94 13.10 16.07
N SER A 63 -28.41 13.95 15.17
CA SER A 63 -27.54 14.75 14.29
C SER A 63 -26.70 15.78 15.06
N GLU A 64 -27.15 16.19 16.24
CA GLU A 64 -26.42 17.07 17.15
C GLU A 64 -25.52 16.30 18.13
N GLY A 65 -25.46 14.97 18.02
CA GLY A 65 -24.72 14.12 18.94
C GLY A 65 -25.40 13.96 20.31
N GLN A 66 -26.72 14.10 20.37
CA GLN A 66 -27.52 14.01 21.59
C GLN A 66 -28.31 12.69 21.66
N HIS A 67 -28.66 12.30 22.89
CA HIS A 67 -29.53 11.17 23.15
C HIS A 67 -30.94 11.41 22.57
N PRO A 68 -31.52 10.49 21.78
CA PRO A 68 -32.73 10.74 20.99
C PRO A 68 -34.03 10.89 21.81
N ILE A 69 -34.00 10.52 23.10
CA ILE A 69 -35.12 10.66 24.04
C ILE A 69 -34.86 11.74 25.10
N THR A 70 -33.74 11.66 25.84
CA THR A 70 -33.44 12.56 26.96
C THR A 70 -32.82 13.90 26.55
N GLY A 71 -32.29 14.02 25.32
CA GLY A 71 -31.55 15.21 24.86
C GLY A 71 -30.16 15.37 25.49
N GLN A 72 -29.69 14.42 26.29
CA GLN A 72 -28.35 14.46 26.90
C GLN A 72 -27.27 14.51 25.80
N GLN A 73 -26.32 15.44 25.93
CA GLN A 73 -25.18 15.51 25.00
C GLN A 73 -24.27 14.29 25.18
N LEU A 74 -24.13 13.47 24.13
CA LEU A 74 -23.30 12.27 24.13
C LEU A 74 -21.95 12.52 23.44
N ILE A 75 -21.94 13.31 22.37
CA ILE A 75 -20.74 13.67 21.61
C ILE A 75 -20.53 15.18 21.69
N GLN A 76 -19.45 15.62 22.33
CA GLN A 76 -19.16 17.05 22.46
C GLN A 76 -18.83 17.68 21.11
N HIS A 77 -19.31 18.92 20.92
CA HIS A 77 -18.90 19.76 19.80
C HIS A 77 -17.48 20.26 20.06
N ARG A 78 -16.70 20.42 19.00
CA ARG A 78 -15.43 21.15 19.07
C ARG A 78 -15.66 22.50 18.42
N ASP A 79 -15.48 23.57 19.18
CA ASP A 79 -15.41 24.91 18.62
C ASP A 79 -14.15 24.97 17.75
N GLY A 80 -14.32 25.04 16.43
CA GLY A 80 -13.19 25.18 15.53
C GLY A 80 -12.64 26.61 15.58
N LYS A 81 -11.33 26.76 15.69
CA LYS A 81 -10.66 28.03 15.44
C LYS A 81 -10.40 28.15 13.93
N GLU A 82 -10.73 29.29 13.34
CA GLU A 82 -10.29 29.61 11.99
C GLU A 82 -8.76 29.70 11.99
N TYR A 83 -8.12 29.02 11.06
CA TYR A 83 -6.69 29.15 10.83
C TYR A 83 -6.41 29.08 9.33
N THR A 84 -5.41 29.80 8.88
CA THR A 84 -4.95 29.75 7.50
C THR A 84 -3.93 28.63 7.38
N ASN A 85 -4.08 27.70 6.43
CA ASN A 85 -3.06 26.68 6.17
C ASN A 85 -1.81 27.33 5.52
N ALA A 86 -0.73 26.55 5.40
CA ALA A 86 0.53 26.99 4.78
C ALA A 86 0.36 27.38 3.29
N GLU A 87 -0.77 27.09 2.68
CA GLU A 87 -1.13 27.41 1.28
C GLU A 87 -1.92 28.73 1.16
N GLY A 88 -2.14 29.45 2.26
CA GLY A 88 -2.87 30.73 2.28
C GLY A 88 -4.39 30.60 2.27
N GLU A 89 -4.93 29.39 2.44
CA GLU A 89 -6.37 29.12 2.48
C GLU A 89 -6.90 29.21 3.91
N THR A 90 -7.93 30.03 4.13
CA THR A 90 -8.64 30.09 5.42
C THR A 90 -9.43 28.79 5.64
N VAL A 91 -8.93 27.94 6.52
CA VAL A 91 -9.63 26.72 6.95
C VAL A 91 -10.69 27.11 7.98
N LYS A 92 -11.95 27.13 7.52
CA LYS A 92 -13.11 27.39 8.38
C LYS A 92 -13.23 26.34 9.50
N PRO A 93 -13.88 26.67 10.63
CA PRO A 93 -14.13 25.73 11.71
C PRO A 93 -14.77 24.45 11.18
N LEU A 94 -14.25 23.29 11.57
CA LEU A 94 -14.90 22.02 11.29
C LEU A 94 -16.26 22.00 12.01
N GLU A 95 -17.34 22.24 11.27
CA GLU A 95 -18.72 22.00 11.75
C GLU A 95 -18.82 20.59 12.35
N HIS A 96 -19.67 20.44 13.38
CA HIS A 96 -19.92 19.14 14.01
C HIS A 96 -20.28 18.09 12.95
N ARG A 97 -19.48 17.02 12.88
CA ARG A 97 -19.75 15.89 12.01
C ARG A 97 -20.86 15.07 12.63
N ALA A 98 -22.05 15.16 12.07
CA ALA A 98 -23.26 14.52 12.57
C ALA A 98 -23.34 13.04 12.19
N ALA A 99 -23.01 12.72 10.94
CA ALA A 99 -23.20 11.38 10.38
C ALA A 99 -22.36 11.13 9.12
N TRP A 100 -22.39 9.90 8.64
CA TRP A 100 -21.91 9.49 7.33
C TRP A 100 -23.07 8.92 6.53
N ASP A 101 -23.30 9.44 5.32
CA ASP A 101 -24.25 8.83 4.40
C ASP A 101 -23.55 7.69 3.64
N ALA A 102 -24.22 6.55 3.57
CA ALA A 102 -23.81 5.44 2.73
C ALA A 102 -25.02 4.89 1.98
N THR A 103 -24.83 4.47 0.73
CA THR A 103 -25.93 4.09 -0.15
C THR A 103 -25.75 2.66 -0.64
N PHE A 104 -26.82 1.86 -0.52
CA PHE A 104 -26.96 0.58 -1.21
C PHE A 104 -27.81 0.75 -2.46
N SER A 105 -27.22 0.64 -3.64
CA SER A 105 -27.94 0.75 -4.91
C SER A 105 -28.15 -0.61 -5.56
N ALA A 106 -29.40 -0.93 -5.91
CA ALA A 106 -29.72 -2.11 -6.69
C ALA A 106 -29.28 -1.94 -8.15
N PRO A 107 -28.95 -3.04 -8.86
CA PRO A 107 -28.70 -3.00 -10.29
C PRO A 107 -29.91 -2.50 -11.08
N LYS A 108 -29.67 -2.07 -12.33
CA LYS A 108 -30.72 -1.40 -13.11
C LYS A 108 -31.86 -2.35 -13.47
N SER A 109 -31.54 -3.58 -13.89
CA SER A 109 -32.54 -4.63 -14.15
C SER A 109 -33.43 -4.92 -12.94
N VAL A 110 -32.83 -5.01 -11.74
CA VAL A 110 -33.53 -5.17 -10.45
C VAL A 110 -34.43 -3.97 -10.15
N SER A 111 -33.93 -2.76 -10.36
CA SER A 111 -34.71 -1.52 -10.16
C SER A 111 -35.93 -1.46 -11.08
N LEU A 112 -35.78 -1.83 -12.36
CA LEU A 112 -36.88 -1.87 -13.32
C LEU A 112 -37.93 -2.93 -12.95
N THR A 113 -37.49 -4.13 -12.54
CA THR A 113 -38.40 -5.21 -12.10
C THR A 113 -39.21 -4.77 -10.88
N ALA A 114 -38.54 -4.19 -9.88
CA ALA A 114 -39.19 -3.76 -8.64
C ALA A 114 -40.14 -2.58 -8.85
N LEU A 115 -39.70 -1.56 -9.60
CA LEU A 115 -40.37 -0.24 -9.61
C LEU A 115 -41.26 -0.01 -10.83
N VAL A 116 -40.88 -0.52 -12.00
CA VAL A 116 -41.68 -0.39 -13.23
C VAL A 116 -42.63 -1.58 -13.31
N GLY A 117 -42.10 -2.79 -13.16
CA GLY A 117 -42.87 -4.04 -13.14
C GLY A 117 -43.69 -4.28 -11.88
N ARG A 118 -43.49 -3.46 -10.83
CA ARG A 118 -44.30 -3.45 -9.59
C ARG A 118 -44.18 -4.72 -8.73
N ASP A 119 -43.06 -5.46 -8.81
CA ASP A 119 -42.88 -6.65 -7.97
C ASP A 119 -42.34 -6.29 -6.57
N ASN A 120 -43.23 -6.19 -5.59
CA ASN A 120 -42.87 -5.86 -4.21
C ASN A 120 -41.94 -6.89 -3.55
N ARG A 121 -41.95 -8.16 -4.00
CA ARG A 121 -41.07 -9.21 -3.46
C ARG A 121 -39.60 -8.90 -3.74
N VAL A 122 -39.31 -8.24 -4.87
CA VAL A 122 -37.96 -7.77 -5.22
C VAL A 122 -37.50 -6.64 -4.29
N ARG A 123 -38.42 -5.75 -3.88
CA ARG A 123 -38.12 -4.68 -2.90
C ARG A 123 -37.83 -5.27 -1.52
N GLU A 124 -38.61 -6.24 -1.08
CA GLU A 124 -38.36 -6.98 0.17
C GLU A 124 -37.00 -7.67 0.15
N ALA A 125 -36.66 -8.37 -0.93
CA ALA A 125 -35.35 -8.98 -1.13
C ALA A 125 -34.20 -7.94 -1.02
N HIS A 126 -34.37 -6.74 -1.59
CA HIS A 126 -33.43 -5.64 -1.44
C HIS A 126 -33.30 -5.18 0.02
N ARG A 127 -34.41 -4.94 0.72
CA ARG A 127 -34.42 -4.50 2.13
C ARG A 127 -33.74 -5.51 3.07
N GLU A 128 -34.01 -6.79 2.87
CA GLU A 128 -33.38 -7.87 3.63
C GLU A 128 -31.87 -7.91 3.36
N ALA A 129 -31.45 -7.85 2.09
CA ALA A 129 -30.04 -7.83 1.73
C ALA A 129 -29.30 -6.61 2.32
N VAL A 130 -29.92 -5.42 2.31
CA VAL A 130 -29.37 -4.21 2.96
C VAL A 130 -29.22 -4.43 4.47
N SER A 131 -30.25 -5.00 5.11
CA SER A 131 -30.25 -5.21 6.55
C SER A 131 -29.18 -6.23 6.99
N ILE A 132 -28.98 -7.31 6.22
CA ILE A 132 -27.90 -8.28 6.49
C ILE A 132 -26.53 -7.61 6.31
N ALA A 133 -26.31 -6.88 5.21
CA ALA A 133 -25.05 -6.21 4.96
C ALA A 133 -24.68 -5.17 6.03
N LEU A 134 -25.66 -4.39 6.52
CA LEU A 134 -25.46 -3.45 7.63
C LEU A 134 -25.12 -4.15 8.94
N THR A 135 -25.82 -5.24 9.27
CA THR A 135 -25.55 -6.03 10.49
C THR A 135 -24.10 -6.54 10.51
N GLU A 136 -23.60 -6.96 9.35
CA GLU A 136 -22.22 -7.43 9.24
C GLU A 136 -21.19 -6.29 9.17
N LEU A 137 -21.56 -5.14 8.60
CA LEU A 137 -20.72 -3.93 8.62
C LEU A 137 -20.51 -3.39 10.05
N GLU A 138 -21.52 -3.50 10.91
CA GLU A 138 -21.48 -3.02 12.30
C GLU A 138 -20.29 -3.57 13.08
N ARG A 139 -19.86 -4.81 12.79
CA ARG A 139 -18.74 -5.47 13.47
C ARG A 139 -17.44 -4.67 13.41
N TYR A 140 -17.26 -3.86 12.37
CA TYR A 140 -16.04 -3.09 12.12
C TYR A 140 -16.16 -1.64 12.56
N THR A 141 -17.23 -1.27 13.25
CA THR A 141 -17.38 0.08 13.80
C THR A 141 -16.32 0.35 14.87
N GLN A 142 -15.66 1.51 14.76
CA GLN A 142 -14.61 1.94 15.68
C GLN A 142 -14.91 3.29 16.32
N ALA A 143 -14.54 3.44 17.59
CA ALA A 143 -14.51 4.68 18.34
C ALA A 143 -13.19 5.43 18.12
N ARG A 144 -13.27 6.75 17.95
CA ARG A 144 -12.12 7.65 17.94
C ARG A 144 -11.79 8.09 19.37
N LEU A 145 -10.57 7.80 19.84
CA LEU A 145 -10.13 8.10 21.22
C LEU A 145 -9.43 9.46 21.38
N GLY A 146 -8.95 10.08 20.29
CA GLY A 146 -8.25 11.38 20.34
C GLY A 146 -6.82 11.30 20.90
N GLY A 147 -6.07 12.41 20.87
CA GLY A 147 -4.74 12.53 21.51
C GLY A 147 -3.70 11.49 21.05
N ASN A 148 -3.57 11.26 19.74
CA ASN A 148 -2.74 10.20 19.13
C ASN A 148 -3.04 8.76 19.61
N ARG A 149 -4.13 8.53 20.38
CA ARG A 149 -4.53 7.20 20.80
C ARG A 149 -5.18 6.42 19.66
N PRO A 150 -4.99 5.08 19.62
CA PRO A 150 -5.64 4.21 18.65
C PRO A 150 -7.15 4.34 18.60
N ALA A 151 -7.74 4.03 17.45
CA ALA A 151 -9.17 3.77 17.39
C ALA A 151 -9.47 2.42 18.03
N GLU A 152 -10.60 2.30 18.71
CA GLU A 152 -11.02 1.09 19.41
C GLU A 152 -12.22 0.48 18.68
N THR A 153 -12.19 -0.81 18.38
CA THR A 153 -13.33 -1.50 17.75
C THR A 153 -14.43 -1.74 18.76
N THR A 154 -15.56 -1.06 18.58
CA THR A 154 -16.73 -1.15 19.47
C THR A 154 -17.79 -2.09 18.94
N GLY A 155 -17.84 -2.29 17.62
CA GLY A 155 -18.80 -3.19 16.98
C GLY A 155 -20.27 -2.80 17.21
N ARG A 156 -20.54 -1.50 17.40
CA ARG A 156 -21.85 -0.92 17.75
C ARG A 156 -22.07 0.39 17.00
N PHE A 157 -23.15 0.51 16.24
CA PHE A 157 -23.51 1.77 15.59
C PHE A 157 -25.01 2.07 15.69
N LEU A 158 -25.40 3.24 15.18
CA LEU A 158 -26.80 3.62 14.98
C LEU A 158 -26.99 4.10 13.54
N VAL A 159 -27.93 3.50 12.84
CA VAL A 159 -28.21 3.77 11.43
C VAL A 159 -29.70 4.08 11.22
N ALA A 160 -29.99 5.15 10.49
CA ALA A 160 -31.31 5.41 9.91
C ALA A 160 -31.32 5.03 8.43
N LYS A 161 -32.35 4.30 7.99
CA LYS A 161 -32.51 3.83 6.61
C LYS A 161 -33.62 4.60 5.90
N PHE A 162 -33.37 5.00 4.66
CA PHE A 162 -34.32 5.69 3.78
C PHE A 162 -34.30 5.03 2.39
N GLU A 163 -35.39 4.39 1.97
CA GLU A 163 -35.51 3.74 0.65
C GLU A 163 -36.09 4.68 -0.41
N HIS A 164 -35.40 4.82 -1.54
CA HIS A 164 -35.79 5.68 -2.67
C HIS A 164 -35.97 4.88 -3.97
N ASP A 165 -36.76 5.41 -4.89
CA ASP A 165 -37.17 4.75 -6.15
C ASP A 165 -36.70 5.46 -7.44
N THR A 166 -36.08 6.65 -7.33
CA THR A 166 -35.64 7.45 -8.49
C THR A 166 -34.20 7.91 -8.37
N ALA A 167 -33.50 7.89 -9.49
CA ALA A 167 -32.26 8.61 -9.64
C ALA A 167 -32.54 10.12 -9.66
N ARG A 168 -31.50 10.91 -9.43
CA ARG A 168 -31.60 12.36 -9.63
C ARG A 168 -31.96 12.69 -11.09
N PRO A 169 -32.86 13.65 -11.36
CA PRO A 169 -33.30 13.98 -12.71
C PRO A 169 -32.14 14.43 -13.60
N VAL A 170 -32.26 14.10 -14.88
CA VAL A 170 -31.40 14.58 -15.97
C VAL A 170 -32.34 15.10 -17.05
N ASP A 171 -32.20 16.36 -17.45
CA ASP A 171 -33.11 17.03 -18.40
C ASP A 171 -34.61 16.86 -18.03
N GLY A 172 -34.92 16.89 -16.73
CA GLY A 172 -36.29 16.75 -16.21
C GLY A 172 -36.80 15.32 -16.03
N TYR A 173 -36.09 14.29 -16.53
CA TYR A 173 -36.46 12.87 -16.37
C TYR A 173 -35.72 12.21 -15.20
N ALA A 174 -36.47 11.64 -14.24
CA ALA A 174 -35.94 10.96 -13.05
C ALA A 174 -35.95 9.43 -13.21
N ALA A 175 -34.87 8.88 -13.76
CA ALA A 175 -34.80 7.44 -14.10
C ALA A 175 -35.06 6.51 -12.89
N PRO A 176 -35.68 5.31 -13.09
CA PRO A 176 -35.96 4.38 -12.00
C PRO A 176 -34.67 3.90 -11.29
N GLN A 177 -34.54 4.03 -9.98
CA GLN A 177 -33.37 3.53 -9.26
C GLN A 177 -33.74 3.12 -7.84
N LEU A 178 -33.80 1.82 -7.58
CA LEU A 178 -34.02 1.31 -6.22
C LEU A 178 -32.71 1.42 -5.44
N HIS A 179 -32.73 2.22 -4.37
CA HIS A 179 -31.58 2.37 -3.49
C HIS A 179 -31.99 2.73 -2.07
N THR A 180 -31.11 2.45 -1.11
CA THR A 180 -31.33 2.79 0.30
C THR A 180 -30.17 3.63 0.80
N HIS A 181 -30.48 4.85 1.25
CA HIS A 181 -29.56 5.66 2.03
C HIS A 181 -29.54 5.18 3.48
N THR A 182 -28.35 5.06 4.03
CA THR A 182 -28.09 4.57 5.38
C THR A 182 -27.25 5.61 6.08
N VAL A 183 -27.89 6.44 6.89
CA VAL A 183 -27.25 7.51 7.65
C VAL A 183 -26.68 6.91 8.93
N ILE A 184 -25.36 6.77 8.98
CA ILE A 184 -24.62 6.24 10.12
C ILE A 184 -24.24 7.41 11.03
N PHE A 185 -24.91 7.53 12.18
CA PHE A 185 -24.68 8.63 13.12
C PHE A 185 -23.28 8.55 13.72
N ASN A 186 -22.64 9.71 13.93
CA ASN A 186 -21.26 9.83 14.41
C ASN A 186 -21.12 9.56 15.92
N MET A 187 -21.64 8.42 16.38
CA MET A 187 -21.57 7.98 17.75
C MET A 187 -21.42 6.46 17.84
N THR A 188 -20.66 6.01 18.84
CA THR A 188 -20.57 4.62 19.24
C THR A 188 -20.29 4.53 20.73
N THR A 189 -20.63 3.39 21.33
CA THR A 189 -20.43 3.13 22.76
C THR A 189 -19.30 2.13 22.96
N ARG A 190 -18.32 2.52 23.77
CA ARG A 190 -17.20 1.67 24.21
C ARG A 190 -17.66 0.64 25.24
N GLU A 191 -16.80 -0.31 25.57
CA GLU A 191 -17.12 -1.34 26.57
C GLU A 191 -17.36 -0.76 27.97
N ASP A 192 -16.70 0.35 28.31
CA ASP A 192 -16.90 1.09 29.56
C ASP A 192 -18.19 1.94 29.61
N GLY A 193 -19.04 1.85 28.57
CA GLY A 193 -20.28 2.62 28.46
C GLY A 193 -20.10 4.07 27.98
N SER A 194 -18.87 4.54 27.78
CA SER A 194 -18.62 5.90 27.28
C SER A 194 -18.94 6.03 25.79
N PHE A 195 -19.58 7.15 25.41
CA PHE A 195 -19.85 7.49 24.02
C PHE A 195 -18.66 8.22 23.39
N ARG A 196 -18.32 7.83 22.16
CA ARG A 196 -17.26 8.45 21.35
C ARG A 196 -17.72 8.64 19.91
N ALA A 197 -17.09 9.60 19.23
CA ALA A 197 -17.27 9.80 17.80
C ALA A 197 -16.71 8.60 17.01
N LEU A 198 -17.25 8.36 15.82
CA LEU A 198 -16.81 7.29 14.95
C LEU A 198 -15.44 7.57 14.32
N GLN A 199 -14.66 6.51 14.14
CA GLN A 199 -13.55 6.48 13.20
C GLN A 199 -14.06 5.95 11.86
N SER A 200 -14.12 6.80 10.84
CA SER A 200 -14.76 6.46 9.56
C SER A 200 -13.92 5.59 8.63
N HIS A 201 -12.60 5.53 8.86
CA HIS A 201 -11.67 4.79 8.00
C HIS A 201 -12.06 3.31 7.83
N SER A 202 -12.60 2.68 8.88
CA SER A 202 -12.99 1.26 8.84
C SER A 202 -14.14 0.99 7.87
N TYR A 203 -15.03 1.96 7.61
CA TYR A 203 -16.14 1.79 6.66
C TYR A 203 -15.66 1.78 5.21
N TYR A 204 -14.70 2.64 4.86
CA TYR A 204 -14.05 2.61 3.54
C TYR A 204 -13.31 1.28 3.33
N ALA A 205 -12.57 0.83 4.33
CA ALA A 205 -11.89 -0.47 4.30
C ALA A 205 -12.86 -1.66 4.18
N SER A 206 -14.11 -1.51 4.65
CA SER A 206 -15.14 -2.57 4.63
C SER A 206 -16.11 -2.49 3.45
N GLN A 207 -15.98 -1.49 2.58
CA GLN A 207 -16.97 -1.21 1.54
C GLN A 207 -17.16 -2.38 0.54
N GLN A 208 -16.06 -3.01 0.14
CA GLN A 208 -16.10 -4.16 -0.77
C GLN A 208 -16.74 -5.39 -0.12
N PHE A 209 -16.50 -5.58 1.19
CA PHE A 209 -17.10 -6.66 1.97
C PHE A 209 -18.61 -6.46 2.08
N ALA A 210 -19.08 -5.29 2.53
CA ALA A 210 -20.50 -4.98 2.60
C ALA A 210 -21.20 -5.07 1.23
N THR A 211 -20.51 -4.67 0.16
CA THR A 211 -21.01 -4.85 -1.22
C THR A 211 -21.18 -6.33 -1.57
N ALA A 212 -20.21 -7.18 -1.25
CA ALA A 212 -20.27 -8.62 -1.54
C ALA A 212 -21.39 -9.31 -0.76
N VAL A 213 -21.57 -8.97 0.52
CA VAL A 213 -22.68 -9.48 1.35
C VAL A 213 -24.03 -9.08 0.73
N TYR A 214 -24.23 -7.79 0.44
CA TYR A 214 -25.46 -7.31 -0.18
C TYR A 214 -25.75 -7.99 -1.52
N GLN A 215 -24.75 -8.11 -2.40
CA GLN A 215 -24.92 -8.72 -3.72
C GLN A 215 -25.26 -10.20 -3.64
N ALA A 216 -24.58 -10.96 -2.76
CA ALA A 216 -24.83 -12.39 -2.59
C ALA A 216 -26.23 -12.65 -2.03
N GLU A 217 -26.64 -11.93 -0.98
CA GLU A 217 -27.97 -12.05 -0.37
C GLU A 217 -29.08 -11.65 -1.34
N LEU A 218 -28.91 -10.54 -2.07
CA LEU A 218 -29.88 -10.12 -3.07
C LEU A 218 -30.00 -11.17 -4.20
N MET A 219 -28.87 -11.65 -4.72
CA MET A 219 -28.84 -12.66 -5.78
C MET A 219 -29.54 -13.95 -5.36
N TYR A 220 -29.25 -14.45 -4.16
CA TYR A 220 -29.87 -15.63 -3.58
C TYR A 220 -31.40 -15.49 -3.50
N ARG A 221 -31.88 -14.36 -2.97
CA ARG A 221 -33.31 -14.08 -2.82
C ARG A 221 -34.02 -13.97 -4.16
N LEU A 222 -33.43 -13.27 -5.13
CA LEU A 222 -34.02 -13.15 -6.47
C LEU A 222 -34.13 -14.51 -7.17
N ARG A 223 -33.13 -15.40 -7.02
CA ARG A 223 -33.20 -16.76 -7.56
C ARG A 223 -34.31 -17.59 -6.92
N ASN A 224 -34.52 -17.44 -5.61
CA ASN A 224 -35.61 -18.11 -4.90
C ASN A 224 -36.99 -17.58 -5.31
N LEU A 225 -37.07 -16.33 -5.76
CA LEU A 225 -38.27 -15.74 -6.37
C LEU A 225 -38.49 -16.18 -7.83
N GLY A 226 -37.61 -17.02 -8.39
CA GLY A 226 -37.74 -17.59 -9.75
C GLY A 226 -37.10 -16.75 -10.85
N TYR A 227 -36.39 -15.66 -10.52
CA TYR A 227 -35.66 -14.88 -11.52
C TYR A 227 -34.39 -15.59 -11.98
N GLU A 228 -34.13 -15.54 -13.29
CA GLU A 228 -32.84 -15.91 -13.83
C GLU A 228 -31.86 -14.76 -13.68
N ILE A 229 -30.74 -15.01 -13.00
CA ILE A 229 -29.73 -13.99 -12.70
C ILE A 229 -28.44 -14.30 -13.45
N GLN A 230 -27.84 -13.27 -14.03
CA GLN A 230 -26.47 -13.29 -14.53
C GLN A 230 -25.59 -12.32 -13.74
N ALA A 231 -24.28 -12.57 -13.76
CA ALA A 231 -23.32 -11.67 -13.16
C ALA A 231 -23.12 -10.44 -14.06
N GLY A 232 -23.51 -9.26 -13.58
CA GLY A 232 -23.19 -7.99 -14.22
C GLY A 232 -21.74 -7.59 -13.98
N LYS A 233 -21.37 -6.39 -14.48
CA LYS A 233 -20.06 -5.78 -14.23
C LYS A 233 -19.81 -5.69 -12.71
N SER A 234 -18.62 -6.11 -12.26
CA SER A 234 -18.24 -6.18 -10.83
C SER A 234 -19.01 -7.20 -9.97
N GLY A 235 -19.66 -8.21 -10.57
CA GLY A 235 -20.35 -9.29 -9.85
C GLY A 235 -21.75 -8.95 -9.32
N ALA A 236 -22.34 -7.83 -9.77
CA ALA A 236 -23.69 -7.43 -9.38
C ALA A 236 -24.77 -8.37 -9.96
N PRO A 237 -25.88 -8.63 -9.25
CA PRO A 237 -26.97 -9.45 -9.80
C PRO A 237 -27.78 -8.72 -10.87
N GLU A 238 -27.66 -9.13 -12.12
CA GLU A 238 -28.51 -8.64 -13.22
C GLU A 238 -29.58 -9.68 -13.56
N ILE A 239 -30.84 -9.27 -13.58
CA ILE A 239 -31.96 -10.12 -14.00
C ILE A 239 -31.90 -10.27 -15.53
N LYS A 240 -31.99 -11.51 -16.03
CA LYS A 240 -32.07 -11.81 -17.46
C LYS A 240 -33.44 -11.44 -18.03
N GLY A 241 -33.45 -11.13 -19.34
CA GLY A 241 -34.67 -10.77 -20.07
C GLY A 241 -34.78 -9.27 -20.41
N TYR A 242 -33.77 -8.48 -20.08
CA TYR A 242 -33.66 -7.08 -20.48
C TYR A 242 -32.68 -6.89 -21.65
N THR A 243 -33.06 -6.09 -22.64
CA THR A 243 -32.15 -5.69 -23.72
C THR A 243 -31.19 -4.60 -23.25
N GLN A 244 -29.97 -4.56 -23.80
CA GLN A 244 -28.97 -3.56 -23.44
C GLN A 244 -29.48 -2.14 -23.76
N ASP A 245 -30.13 -1.95 -24.92
CA ASP A 245 -30.71 -0.66 -25.33
C ASP A 245 -31.74 -0.13 -24.31
N TYR A 246 -32.56 -1.01 -23.73
CA TYR A 246 -33.55 -0.58 -22.73
C TYR A 246 -32.90 -0.22 -21.39
N LEU A 247 -31.87 -0.97 -20.97
CA LEU A 247 -31.11 -0.67 -19.77
C LEU A 247 -30.39 0.68 -19.90
N ASP A 248 -29.83 0.97 -21.06
CA ASP A 248 -29.10 2.20 -21.36
C ASP A 248 -30.04 3.40 -21.49
N ALA A 249 -31.17 3.26 -22.21
CA ALA A 249 -32.22 4.28 -22.29
C ALA A 249 -32.78 4.65 -20.91
N SER A 250 -32.85 3.67 -20.02
CA SER A 250 -33.28 3.87 -18.64
C SER A 250 -32.16 4.41 -17.72
N SER A 251 -30.97 4.76 -18.24
CA SER A 251 -29.77 5.11 -17.45
C SER A 251 -29.07 6.42 -17.87
N LEU A 252 -29.83 7.42 -18.34
CA LEU A 252 -29.33 8.71 -18.88
C LEU A 252 -28.26 9.43 -18.04
N ARG A 253 -28.35 9.37 -16.71
CA ARG A 253 -27.37 9.98 -15.78
C ARG A 253 -25.99 9.36 -15.90
N ARG A 254 -25.91 8.05 -16.11
CA ARG A 254 -24.64 7.33 -16.23
C ARG A 254 -23.93 7.75 -17.52
N GLN A 255 -24.68 7.87 -18.62
CA GLN A 255 -24.15 8.33 -19.90
C GLN A 255 -23.55 9.73 -19.81
N LYS A 256 -24.26 10.71 -19.22
CA LYS A 256 -23.70 12.06 -19.02
C LYS A 256 -22.41 12.08 -18.17
N ILE A 257 -22.33 11.23 -17.14
CA ILE A 257 -21.10 11.12 -16.31
C ILE A 257 -19.96 10.52 -17.13
N GLU A 258 -20.21 9.43 -17.86
CA GLU A 258 -19.20 8.76 -18.69
C GLU A 258 -18.72 9.70 -19.83
N GLU A 259 -19.62 10.48 -20.44
CA GLU A 259 -19.28 11.50 -21.44
C GLU A 259 -18.44 12.65 -20.88
N GLU A 260 -18.80 13.22 -19.73
CA GLU A 260 -18.02 14.30 -19.11
C GLU A 260 -16.64 13.82 -18.62
N MET A 261 -16.58 12.59 -18.12
CA MET A 261 -15.32 11.94 -17.78
C MET A 261 -14.41 11.79 -19.00
N ALA A 262 -14.99 11.32 -20.12
CA ALA A 262 -14.28 11.20 -21.39
C ALA A 262 -13.79 12.56 -21.91
N LYS A 263 -14.63 13.60 -21.86
CA LYS A 263 -14.25 14.98 -22.26
C LYS A 263 -13.10 15.55 -21.45
N ARG A 264 -12.98 15.19 -20.17
CA ARG A 264 -11.92 15.67 -19.28
C ARG A 264 -10.66 14.81 -19.29
N GLY A 265 -10.67 13.69 -20.02
CA GLY A 265 -9.55 12.72 -20.00
C GLY A 265 -9.30 12.13 -18.61
N GLN A 266 -10.30 12.17 -17.72
CA GLN A 266 -10.18 11.72 -16.34
C GLN A 266 -10.83 10.34 -16.20
N SER A 267 -10.22 9.48 -15.39
CA SER A 267 -10.75 8.15 -15.07
C SER A 267 -10.68 7.90 -13.57
N GLY A 268 -11.53 6.99 -13.07
CA GLY A 268 -11.53 6.59 -11.66
C GLY A 268 -12.66 7.17 -10.79
N PRO A 269 -12.75 6.73 -9.53
CA PRO A 269 -13.93 6.97 -8.67
C PRO A 269 -14.11 8.43 -8.24
N GLU A 270 -13.02 9.15 -8.01
CA GLU A 270 -13.02 10.56 -7.59
C GLU A 270 -13.43 11.47 -8.74
N ALA A 271 -12.86 11.25 -9.93
CA ALA A 271 -13.24 11.96 -11.13
C ALA A 271 -14.70 11.70 -11.51
N ALA A 272 -15.19 10.45 -11.40
CA ALA A 272 -16.61 10.14 -11.64
C ALA A 272 -17.53 10.88 -10.65
N GLN A 273 -17.07 11.06 -9.41
CA GLN A 273 -17.79 11.83 -8.40
C GLN A 273 -17.77 13.34 -8.70
N PHE A 274 -16.64 13.88 -9.13
CA PHE A 274 -16.51 15.28 -9.54
C PHE A 274 -17.37 15.58 -10.78
N ALA A 275 -17.31 14.74 -11.80
CA ALA A 275 -18.19 14.80 -12.98
C ALA A 275 -19.67 14.76 -12.59
N ALA A 276 -20.04 13.90 -11.63
CA ALA A 276 -21.40 13.83 -11.10
C ALA A 276 -21.83 15.08 -10.29
N LEU A 277 -20.88 15.83 -9.74
CA LEU A 277 -21.12 17.11 -9.04
C LEU A 277 -21.21 18.28 -10.01
N THR A 278 -20.44 18.27 -11.12
CA THR A 278 -20.41 19.34 -12.12
C THR A 278 -21.55 19.25 -13.15
N THR A 279 -22.05 18.06 -13.46
CA THR A 279 -23.21 17.83 -14.37
C THR A 279 -24.57 18.16 -13.74
N ARG A 280 -24.59 19.03 -12.73
CA ARG A 280 -25.74 19.23 -11.86
C ARG A 280 -26.73 20.23 -12.49
N ASP A 281 -27.77 19.71 -13.15
CA ASP A 281 -28.86 20.52 -13.70
C ASP A 281 -29.69 21.22 -12.60
N ARG A 282 -30.18 22.43 -12.90
CA ARG A 282 -31.18 23.16 -12.09
C ARG A 282 -32.59 22.61 -12.41
N LYS A 283 -33.39 22.45 -11.36
CA LYS A 283 -34.65 21.69 -11.31
C LYS A 283 -35.76 22.21 -12.25
N GLN A 284 -36.27 21.33 -13.12
CA GLN A 284 -37.70 21.17 -13.38
C GLN A 284 -38.08 19.75 -12.95
N HIS A 285 -39.15 19.61 -12.16
CA HIS A 285 -39.59 18.33 -11.59
C HIS A 285 -40.92 17.92 -12.20
N LEU A 286 -40.97 16.75 -12.83
CA LEU A 286 -42.22 16.03 -13.10
C LEU A 286 -42.82 15.55 -11.78
N GLY A 287 -44.15 15.53 -11.68
CA GLY A 287 -44.85 14.92 -10.55
C GLY A 287 -44.61 13.41 -10.46
N PRO A 288 -44.87 12.77 -9.30
CA PRO A 288 -44.67 11.33 -9.15
C PRO A 288 -45.46 10.49 -10.16
N GLU A 289 -46.73 10.83 -10.40
CA GLU A 289 -47.56 10.11 -11.38
C GLU A 289 -47.06 10.28 -12.82
N GLU A 290 -46.60 11.48 -13.18
CA GLU A 290 -46.02 11.77 -14.50
C GLU A 290 -44.69 11.02 -14.70
N THR A 291 -43.88 10.91 -13.65
CA THR A 291 -42.63 10.15 -13.67
C THR A 291 -42.88 8.66 -13.89
N LEU A 292 -43.85 8.08 -13.18
CA LEU A 292 -44.27 6.70 -13.40
C LEU A 292 -44.85 6.48 -14.80
N ALA A 293 -45.68 7.41 -15.29
CA ALA A 293 -46.24 7.35 -16.64
C ALA A 293 -45.13 7.38 -17.70
N ALA A 294 -44.11 8.22 -17.52
CA ALA A 294 -42.94 8.25 -18.39
C ALA A 294 -42.15 6.93 -18.34
N HIS A 295 -42.00 6.31 -17.16
CA HIS A 295 -41.35 5.00 -17.02
C HIS A 295 -42.12 3.89 -17.75
N ARG A 296 -43.45 3.90 -17.66
CA ARG A 296 -44.31 2.93 -18.34
C ARG A 296 -44.31 3.12 -19.84
N LYS A 297 -44.44 4.36 -20.32
CA LYS A 297 -44.34 4.66 -21.74
C LYS A 297 -43.00 4.18 -22.33
N LEU A 298 -41.91 4.42 -21.62
CA LEU A 298 -40.60 3.89 -22.02
C LEU A 298 -40.58 2.35 -21.98
N ALA A 299 -41.18 1.70 -20.98
CA ALA A 299 -41.29 0.24 -20.98
C ALA A 299 -42.10 -0.29 -22.18
N GLU A 300 -43.20 0.38 -22.55
CA GLU A 300 -44.03 0.05 -23.71
C GLU A 300 -43.27 0.16 -25.03
N GLU A 301 -42.48 1.22 -25.22
CA GLU A 301 -41.61 1.42 -26.39
C GLU A 301 -40.60 0.28 -26.58
N TYR A 302 -40.18 -0.35 -25.48
CA TYR A 302 -39.24 -1.49 -25.47
C TYR A 302 -39.95 -2.84 -25.24
N GLY A 303 -41.28 -2.89 -25.36
CA GLY A 303 -42.07 -4.11 -25.38
C GLY A 303 -42.42 -4.72 -24.02
N ASN A 304 -42.58 -3.89 -22.98
CA ASN A 304 -42.99 -4.27 -21.61
C ASN A 304 -42.16 -5.43 -21.03
N GLN A 305 -40.84 -5.28 -21.11
CA GLN A 305 -39.88 -6.29 -20.63
C GLN A 305 -40.03 -6.58 -19.12
N PRO A 306 -40.25 -5.61 -18.21
CA PRO A 306 -40.43 -5.89 -16.79
C PRO A 306 -41.56 -6.89 -16.49
N GLU A 307 -42.73 -6.70 -17.09
CA GLU A 307 -43.91 -7.56 -16.89
C GLU A 307 -43.65 -8.98 -17.39
N LYS A 308 -43.02 -9.11 -18.57
CA LYS A 308 -42.64 -10.41 -19.14
C LYS A 308 -41.65 -11.18 -18.25
N VAL A 309 -40.65 -10.47 -17.72
CA VAL A 309 -39.65 -11.03 -16.81
C VAL A 309 -40.30 -11.54 -15.52
N ILE A 310 -41.24 -10.78 -14.96
CA ILE A 310 -41.99 -11.17 -13.76
C ILE A 310 -42.86 -12.41 -14.02
N ALA A 311 -43.62 -12.42 -15.12
CA ALA A 311 -44.46 -13.56 -15.48
C ALA A 311 -43.63 -14.85 -15.62
N ALA A 312 -42.52 -14.78 -16.36
CA ALA A 312 -41.61 -15.93 -16.52
C ALA A 312 -41.01 -16.40 -15.18
N ALA A 313 -40.72 -15.49 -14.25
CA ALA A 313 -40.23 -15.84 -12.92
C ALA A 313 -41.31 -16.55 -12.07
N GLN A 314 -42.55 -16.08 -12.13
CA GLN A 314 -43.69 -16.71 -11.46
C GLN A 314 -43.97 -18.11 -12.02
N GLU A 315 -43.95 -18.28 -13.34
CA GLU A 315 -44.09 -19.59 -13.99
C GLU A 315 -43.00 -20.56 -13.52
N ARG A 316 -41.72 -20.13 -13.51
CA ARG A 316 -40.61 -20.95 -12.99
C ARG A 316 -40.78 -21.32 -11.53
N MET A 317 -41.30 -20.41 -10.70
CA MET A 317 -41.56 -20.66 -9.28
C MET A 317 -42.66 -21.73 -9.11
N GLN A 318 -43.72 -21.66 -9.91
CA GLN A 318 -44.81 -22.64 -9.90
C GLN A 318 -44.32 -24.02 -10.37
N GLN A 319 -43.49 -24.08 -11.42
CA GLN A 319 -42.89 -25.32 -11.92
C GLN A 319 -41.91 -25.94 -10.91
N ARG A 320 -41.08 -25.12 -10.24
CA ARG A 320 -40.14 -25.58 -9.20
C ARG A 320 -40.83 -26.20 -7.99
N GLY A 321 -42.06 -25.76 -7.68
CA GLY A 321 -42.89 -26.32 -6.63
C GLY A 321 -43.25 -27.80 -6.82
N GLN A 322 -43.01 -28.37 -8.01
CA GLN A 322 -43.28 -29.78 -8.32
C GLN A 322 -42.02 -30.65 -8.50
N GLU A 323 -40.83 -30.09 -8.77
CA GLU A 323 -39.66 -30.89 -9.17
C GLU A 323 -38.32 -30.62 -8.42
N GLN A 324 -38.15 -29.54 -7.64
CA GLN A 324 -36.82 -29.24 -7.04
C GLN A 324 -36.87 -28.62 -5.64
N ALA A 325 -36.88 -29.46 -4.61
CA ALA A 325 -36.19 -29.12 -3.37
C ALA A 325 -34.67 -29.19 -3.65
N HIS A 326 -33.94 -28.09 -3.45
CA HIS A 326 -32.48 -28.08 -3.58
C HIS A 326 -31.90 -29.24 -2.77
N LYS A 327 -31.11 -30.12 -3.40
CA LYS A 327 -30.45 -31.23 -2.69
C LYS A 327 -29.50 -30.62 -1.66
N PRO A 328 -29.73 -30.82 -0.35
CA PRO A 328 -28.94 -30.17 0.70
C PRO A 328 -27.43 -30.42 0.57
N ASP A 329 -27.05 -31.60 0.05
CA ASP A 329 -25.65 -32.00 -0.14
C ASP A 329 -24.91 -31.15 -1.19
N GLU A 330 -25.57 -30.77 -2.28
CA GLU A 330 -24.99 -29.94 -3.34
C GLU A 330 -24.76 -28.50 -2.85
N GLN A 331 -25.71 -27.95 -2.08
CA GLN A 331 -25.58 -26.62 -1.47
C GLN A 331 -24.44 -26.59 -0.45
N GLN A 332 -24.36 -27.58 0.43
CA GLN A 332 -23.24 -27.69 1.37
C GLN A 332 -21.89 -27.85 0.66
N GLN A 333 -21.85 -28.57 -0.46
CA GLN A 333 -20.65 -28.69 -1.28
C GLN A 333 -20.22 -27.34 -1.86
N ARG A 334 -21.15 -26.55 -2.43
CA ARG A 334 -20.86 -25.19 -2.92
C ARG A 334 -20.32 -24.28 -1.83
N VAL A 335 -20.89 -24.35 -0.62
CA VAL A 335 -20.41 -23.61 0.56
C VAL A 335 -18.97 -24.00 0.89
N ARG A 336 -18.68 -25.31 0.96
CA ARG A 336 -17.31 -25.81 1.21
C ARG A 336 -16.34 -25.33 0.13
N GLU A 337 -16.71 -25.44 -1.14
CA GLU A 337 -15.88 -25.03 -2.26
C GLU A 337 -15.60 -23.52 -2.26
N SER A 338 -16.60 -22.71 -1.88
CA SER A 338 -16.49 -21.26 -1.78
C SER A 338 -15.47 -20.83 -0.72
N VAL A 339 -15.50 -21.44 0.47
CA VAL A 339 -14.52 -21.17 1.53
C VAL A 339 -13.12 -21.70 1.16
N SER A 340 -13.03 -22.88 0.54
CA SER A 340 -11.76 -23.43 0.08
C SER A 340 -11.11 -22.55 -1.01
N PHE A 341 -11.91 -22.03 -1.94
CA PHE A 341 -11.46 -21.06 -2.95
C PHE A 341 -10.96 -19.77 -2.28
N ALA A 342 -11.73 -19.22 -1.35
CA ALA A 342 -11.33 -18.00 -0.64
C ALA A 342 -10.03 -18.19 0.13
N LYS A 343 -9.84 -19.34 0.78
CA LYS A 343 -8.56 -19.71 1.41
C LYS A 343 -7.43 -19.71 0.39
N ALA A 344 -7.56 -20.47 -0.70
CA ALA A 344 -6.52 -20.57 -1.72
C ALA A 344 -6.15 -19.20 -2.30
N ARG A 345 -7.16 -18.39 -2.66
CA ARG A 345 -6.97 -17.06 -3.23
C ARG A 345 -6.32 -16.07 -2.26
N ASN A 346 -6.79 -15.97 -1.03
CA ASN A 346 -6.31 -14.96 -0.08
C ASN A 346 -4.93 -15.32 0.50
N PHE A 347 -4.62 -16.61 0.67
CA PHE A 347 -3.36 -17.08 1.22
C PHE A 347 -2.29 -17.45 0.16
N GLU A 348 -2.57 -17.25 -1.13
CA GLU A 348 -1.57 -17.41 -2.21
C GLU A 348 -0.48 -16.32 -2.09
N ARG A 349 -0.91 -15.06 -1.90
CA ARG A 349 -0.02 -13.90 -1.86
C ARG A 349 0.24 -13.35 -0.47
N GLU A 350 -0.64 -13.60 0.51
CA GLU A 350 -0.48 -13.09 1.87
C GLU A 350 -0.40 -14.21 2.91
N ALA A 351 0.52 -14.09 3.88
CA ALA A 351 0.62 -15.05 4.99
C ALA A 351 -0.48 -14.84 6.04
N ILE A 352 -0.90 -13.57 6.19
CA ILE A 352 -1.98 -13.15 7.08
C ILE A 352 -2.98 -12.32 6.28
N THR A 353 -4.26 -12.65 6.39
CA THR A 353 -5.34 -11.94 5.70
C THR A 353 -6.46 -11.53 6.66
N ASP A 354 -7.23 -10.52 6.26
CA ASP A 354 -8.40 -10.03 7.00
C ASP A 354 -9.64 -10.90 6.70
N ASP A 355 -10.47 -11.15 7.71
CA ASP A 355 -11.67 -11.97 7.55
C ASP A 355 -12.66 -11.41 6.52
N ARG A 356 -12.74 -10.08 6.35
CA ARG A 356 -13.50 -9.42 5.29
C ARG A 356 -13.08 -9.88 3.90
N GLY A 357 -11.78 -10.06 3.67
CA GLY A 357 -11.23 -10.54 2.40
C GLY A 357 -11.66 -11.97 2.08
N ILE A 358 -11.55 -12.86 3.08
CA ILE A 358 -11.98 -14.26 2.98
C ILE A 358 -13.48 -14.33 2.68
N MET A 359 -14.30 -13.62 3.45
CA MET A 359 -15.76 -13.64 3.28
C MET A 359 -16.19 -13.05 1.94
N ARG A 360 -15.58 -11.92 1.53
CA ARG A 360 -15.84 -11.28 0.23
C ARG A 360 -15.59 -12.25 -0.92
N ASP A 361 -14.44 -12.92 -0.92
CA ASP A 361 -14.06 -13.80 -2.03
C ASP A 361 -14.85 -15.11 -2.01
N ALA A 362 -15.20 -15.63 -0.83
CA ALA A 362 -16.08 -16.79 -0.70
C ALA A 362 -17.50 -16.48 -1.24
N LEU A 363 -18.07 -15.33 -0.90
CA LEU A 363 -19.38 -14.91 -1.40
C LEU A 363 -19.38 -14.67 -2.90
N ARG A 364 -18.34 -14.00 -3.41
CA ARG A 364 -18.16 -13.81 -4.86
C ARG A 364 -18.01 -15.13 -5.59
N ARG A 365 -17.35 -16.13 -5.01
CA ARG A 365 -17.28 -17.48 -5.61
C ARG A 365 -18.63 -18.20 -5.59
N GLY A 366 -19.38 -18.03 -4.51
CA GLY A 366 -20.70 -18.62 -4.34
C GLY A 366 -21.75 -18.03 -5.27
N MET A 367 -21.54 -16.81 -5.80
CA MET A 367 -22.35 -16.19 -6.84
C MET A 367 -23.86 -16.28 -6.52
N GLY A 368 -24.26 -16.03 -5.28
CA GLY A 368 -25.67 -16.08 -4.86
C GLY A 368 -26.30 -17.47 -4.75
N ASP A 369 -25.54 -18.56 -4.90
CA ASP A 369 -26.00 -19.92 -4.53
C ASP A 369 -25.80 -20.23 -3.04
N VAL A 370 -25.09 -19.33 -2.35
CA VAL A 370 -24.77 -19.42 -0.93
C VAL A 370 -25.00 -18.07 -0.28
N THR A 371 -25.43 -18.10 0.97
CA THR A 371 -25.67 -16.92 1.81
C THR A 371 -24.44 -16.58 2.66
N TYR A 372 -24.42 -15.37 3.23
CA TYR A 372 -23.38 -15.00 4.19
C TYR A 372 -23.38 -15.89 5.42
N ALA A 373 -24.57 -16.23 5.94
CA ALA A 373 -24.71 -17.07 7.12
C ALA A 373 -24.06 -18.45 6.92
N GLU A 374 -24.30 -19.10 5.78
CA GLU A 374 -23.71 -20.41 5.47
C GLU A 374 -22.19 -20.36 5.34
N ILE A 375 -21.67 -19.34 4.65
CA ILE A 375 -20.22 -19.13 4.51
C ILE A 375 -19.57 -18.87 5.86
N ARG A 376 -20.18 -18.00 6.70
CA ARG A 376 -19.66 -17.67 8.02
C ARG A 376 -19.66 -18.89 8.94
N GLU A 377 -20.69 -19.72 8.90
CA GLU A 377 -20.77 -20.94 9.69
C GLU A 377 -19.74 -21.99 9.23
N ASN A 378 -19.58 -22.18 7.92
CA ASN A 378 -18.55 -23.09 7.40
C ASN A 378 -17.13 -22.60 7.78
N PHE A 379 -16.89 -21.30 7.69
CA PHE A 379 -15.63 -20.70 8.11
C PHE A 379 -15.36 -20.92 9.61
N ARG A 380 -16.33 -20.65 10.49
CA ARG A 380 -16.21 -20.88 11.94
C ARG A 380 -15.90 -22.35 12.27
N ARG A 381 -16.53 -23.29 11.58
CA ARG A 381 -16.24 -24.72 11.75
C ARG A 381 -14.78 -25.04 11.42
N ARG A 382 -14.26 -24.50 10.33
CA ARG A 382 -12.87 -24.69 9.90
C ARG A 382 -11.87 -23.98 10.80
N GLU A 383 -12.24 -22.82 11.34
CA GLU A 383 -11.50 -22.14 12.40
C GLU A 383 -11.40 -23.03 13.66
N ALA A 384 -12.52 -23.59 14.12
CA ALA A 384 -12.53 -24.50 15.28
C ALA A 384 -11.73 -25.79 15.04
N MET A 385 -11.66 -26.27 13.79
CA MET A 385 -10.80 -27.40 13.39
C MET A 385 -9.32 -27.01 13.25
N GLY A 386 -8.98 -25.72 13.37
CA GLY A 386 -7.63 -25.17 13.26
C GLY A 386 -7.09 -25.13 11.84
N GLU A 387 -7.95 -25.08 10.81
CA GLU A 387 -7.56 -24.82 9.42
C GLU A 387 -7.23 -23.32 9.21
N PHE A 388 -8.06 -22.45 9.79
CA PHE A 388 -7.82 -21.01 9.94
C PHE A 388 -7.43 -20.72 11.39
N LEU A 389 -6.41 -19.90 11.59
CA LEU A 389 -5.87 -19.59 12.91
C LEU A 389 -5.85 -18.07 13.08
N LYS A 390 -6.42 -17.59 14.18
CA LYS A 390 -6.40 -16.16 14.51
C LYS A 390 -4.98 -15.70 14.77
N VAL A 391 -4.65 -14.52 14.27
CA VAL A 391 -3.40 -13.82 14.58
C VAL A 391 -3.75 -12.50 15.26
N ASP A 392 -2.89 -12.06 16.17
CA ASP A 392 -3.03 -10.77 16.83
C ASP A 392 -3.10 -9.66 15.78
N SER A 393 -4.11 -8.81 15.97
CA SER A 393 -4.36 -7.70 15.07
C SER A 393 -3.72 -6.44 15.69
N PRO A 394 -3.03 -5.59 14.91
CA PRO A 394 -2.52 -4.33 15.42
C PRO A 394 -3.63 -3.53 16.11
N ARG A 395 -3.31 -2.77 17.15
CA ARG A 395 -4.28 -2.07 18.03
C ARG A 395 -5.31 -1.17 17.33
N HIS A 396 -5.14 -0.87 16.03
CA HIS A 396 -5.99 0.01 15.22
C HIS A 396 -6.84 -0.74 14.18
N TYR A 397 -6.63 -2.04 14.04
CA TYR A 397 -7.21 -2.82 12.96
C TYR A 397 -8.64 -3.25 13.31
N ALA A 398 -9.61 -2.89 12.47
CA ALA A 398 -11.03 -3.12 12.77
C ALA A 398 -11.45 -4.58 12.61
N GLY A 399 -10.82 -5.32 11.70
CA GLY A 399 -11.14 -6.71 11.40
C GLY A 399 -10.32 -7.72 12.19
N GLN A 400 -10.72 -8.99 12.14
CA GLN A 400 -9.90 -10.08 12.68
C GLN A 400 -8.97 -10.58 11.58
N ARG A 401 -7.71 -10.81 11.93
CA ARG A 401 -6.72 -11.38 11.01
C ARG A 401 -6.54 -12.88 11.23
N TYR A 402 -6.31 -13.59 10.13
CA TYR A 402 -6.14 -15.04 10.11
C TYR A 402 -4.92 -15.44 9.30
N THR A 403 -4.31 -16.56 9.71
CA THR A 403 -3.36 -17.35 8.92
C THR A 403 -3.89 -18.77 8.74
N THR A 404 -3.12 -19.64 8.08
CA THR A 404 -3.44 -21.06 7.91
C THR A 404 -2.44 -21.93 8.65
N ARG A 405 -2.87 -23.13 9.06
CA ARG A 405 -1.98 -24.13 9.67
C ARG A 405 -0.76 -24.42 8.79
N ASP A 406 -0.98 -24.60 7.49
CA ASP A 406 0.09 -24.93 6.54
C ASP A 406 1.15 -23.81 6.46
N MET A 407 0.73 -22.54 6.52
CA MET A 407 1.66 -21.40 6.53
C MET A 407 2.48 -21.36 7.82
N LEU A 408 1.84 -21.47 8.99
CA LEU A 408 2.55 -21.49 10.27
C LEU A 408 3.53 -22.65 10.37
N GLN A 409 3.13 -23.83 9.88
CA GLN A 409 4.01 -25.00 9.85
C GLN A 409 5.21 -24.76 8.94
N ALA A 410 5.01 -24.16 7.75
CA ALA A 410 6.09 -23.84 6.84
C ALA A 410 7.09 -22.83 7.45
N GLU A 411 6.61 -21.76 8.07
CA GLU A 411 7.46 -20.78 8.75
C GLU A 411 8.23 -21.41 9.91
N ARG A 412 7.56 -22.21 10.75
CA ARG A 412 8.19 -22.92 11.86
C ARG A 412 9.26 -23.88 11.39
N SER A 413 8.97 -24.68 10.36
CA SER A 413 9.94 -25.63 9.78
C SER A 413 11.19 -24.91 9.28
N ASN A 414 11.05 -23.77 8.61
CA ASN A 414 12.18 -22.97 8.13
C ASN A 414 13.04 -22.45 9.29
N ILE A 415 12.41 -21.86 10.31
CA ILE A 415 13.12 -21.32 11.49
C ILE A 415 13.83 -22.45 12.24
N GLU A 416 13.15 -23.57 12.49
CA GLU A 416 13.73 -24.70 13.20
C GLU A 416 14.88 -25.34 12.41
N PHE A 417 14.76 -25.45 11.08
CA PHE A 417 15.85 -25.94 10.23
C PHE A 417 17.09 -25.04 10.34
N MET A 418 16.90 -23.72 10.26
CA MET A 418 17.98 -22.74 10.43
C MET A 418 18.61 -22.85 11.83
N LYS A 419 17.81 -22.82 12.90
CA LYS A 419 18.30 -22.90 14.29
C LYS A 419 19.05 -24.20 14.59
N ARG A 420 18.54 -25.35 14.13
CA ARG A 420 19.26 -26.65 14.27
C ARG A 420 20.57 -26.69 13.48
N GLY A 421 20.71 -25.84 12.47
CA GLY A 421 21.90 -25.71 11.64
C GLY A 421 22.97 -24.77 12.19
N GLN A 422 22.76 -24.10 13.32
CA GLN A 422 23.73 -23.14 13.88
C GLN A 422 24.85 -23.85 14.66
N ALA A 423 26.10 -23.49 14.38
CA ALA A 423 27.31 -23.99 15.05
C ALA A 423 27.45 -25.52 15.11
N VAL A 424 26.92 -26.24 14.12
CA VAL A 424 26.93 -27.73 14.09
C VAL A 424 27.78 -28.30 12.96
N VAL A 425 28.25 -27.48 12.02
CA VAL A 425 29.00 -27.95 10.86
C VAL A 425 30.45 -27.48 10.87
N THR A 426 31.35 -28.28 10.30
CA THR A 426 32.73 -27.88 10.09
C THR A 426 32.77 -26.73 9.05
N PRO A 427 33.56 -25.66 9.30
CA PRO A 427 33.76 -24.60 8.32
C PRO A 427 34.26 -25.14 6.98
N ILE A 428 33.93 -24.44 5.89
CA ILE A 428 34.47 -24.77 4.56
C ILE A 428 35.99 -24.58 4.59
N MET A 429 36.45 -23.46 5.16
CA MET A 429 37.84 -23.14 5.40
C MET A 429 38.08 -22.76 6.87
N SER A 430 39.30 -22.97 7.37
CA SER A 430 39.71 -22.34 8.63
C SER A 430 39.64 -20.81 8.51
N ALA A 431 39.42 -20.10 9.62
CA ALA A 431 39.38 -18.64 9.61
C ALA A 431 40.67 -18.01 9.05
N GLU A 432 41.83 -18.63 9.30
CA GLU A 432 43.11 -18.18 8.74
C GLU A 432 43.19 -18.40 7.23
N SER A 433 42.81 -19.59 6.74
CA SER A 433 42.78 -19.90 5.31
C SER A 433 41.79 -19.00 4.55
N ALA A 434 40.61 -18.75 5.12
CA ALA A 434 39.60 -17.87 4.53
C ALA A 434 40.09 -16.42 4.43
N ARG A 435 40.80 -15.91 5.44
CA ARG A 435 41.45 -14.59 5.40
C ARG A 435 42.50 -14.49 4.32
N SER A 436 43.39 -15.47 4.24
CA SER A 436 44.44 -15.50 3.22
C SER A 436 43.83 -15.54 1.81
N HIS A 437 42.84 -16.41 1.58
CA HIS A 437 42.12 -16.50 0.31
C HIS A 437 41.44 -15.18 -0.09
N ALA A 438 40.82 -14.48 0.86
CA ALA A 438 40.22 -13.17 0.62
C ALA A 438 41.26 -12.06 0.34
N ALA A 439 42.41 -12.13 1.01
CA ALA A 439 43.50 -11.14 0.86
C ALA A 439 44.25 -11.27 -0.47
N GLU A 440 44.38 -12.48 -1.02
CA GLU A 440 44.99 -12.73 -2.34
C GLU A 440 44.23 -12.04 -3.49
N GLN A 441 42.96 -11.67 -3.27
CA GLN A 441 42.16 -10.96 -4.27
C GLN A 441 42.31 -9.44 -4.11
N GLU A 442 43.22 -8.85 -4.88
CA GLU A 442 43.48 -7.40 -4.86
C GLU A 442 42.24 -6.55 -5.21
N ARG A 443 41.32 -7.09 -6.02
CA ARG A 443 40.12 -6.39 -6.49
C ARG A 443 39.00 -6.27 -5.45
N LEU A 444 39.08 -7.01 -4.34
CA LEU A 444 38.06 -6.95 -3.29
C LEU A 444 38.26 -5.74 -2.38
N ASN A 445 37.19 -4.99 -2.13
CA ASN A 445 37.17 -3.95 -1.10
C ASN A 445 37.10 -4.58 0.32
N PRO A 446 37.31 -3.79 1.40
CA PRO A 446 37.30 -4.33 2.76
C PRO A 446 35.99 -5.03 3.17
N ALA A 447 34.83 -4.51 2.75
CA ALA A 447 33.54 -5.13 3.05
C ALA A 447 33.39 -6.49 2.35
N GLN A 448 33.80 -6.57 1.07
CA GLN A 448 33.79 -7.80 0.30
C GLN A 448 34.75 -8.86 0.87
N ARG A 449 35.93 -8.45 1.35
CA ARG A 449 36.89 -9.37 1.99
C ARG A 449 36.32 -9.97 3.28
N ARG A 450 35.70 -9.15 4.14
CA ARG A 450 35.03 -9.64 5.36
C ARG A 450 33.92 -10.64 5.04
N VAL A 451 33.09 -10.35 4.03
CA VAL A 451 32.04 -11.27 3.59
C VAL A 451 32.61 -12.62 3.16
N VAL A 452 33.70 -12.63 2.38
CA VAL A 452 34.36 -13.88 1.96
C VAL A 452 34.88 -14.65 3.16
N GLU A 453 35.55 -13.98 4.10
CA GLU A 453 36.06 -14.60 5.35
C GLU A 453 34.94 -15.22 6.17
N GLU A 454 33.89 -14.45 6.47
CA GLU A 454 32.77 -14.87 7.31
C GLU A 454 32.00 -16.05 6.70
N VAL A 455 31.74 -16.02 5.39
CA VAL A 455 30.99 -17.08 4.70
C VAL A 455 31.79 -18.38 4.63
N LEU A 456 33.08 -18.33 4.34
CA LEU A 456 33.90 -19.54 4.21
C LEU A 456 34.28 -20.15 5.58
N SER A 457 34.34 -19.33 6.63
CA SER A 457 34.73 -19.77 7.98
C SER A 457 33.56 -20.06 8.93
N THR A 458 32.32 -19.88 8.49
CA THR A 458 31.13 -20.10 9.32
C THR A 458 30.96 -21.57 9.73
N THR A 459 30.45 -21.77 10.95
CA THR A 459 30.06 -23.09 11.48
C THR A 459 28.55 -23.33 11.37
N ASP A 460 27.85 -22.41 10.71
CA ASP A 460 26.41 -22.51 10.48
C ASP A 460 26.13 -23.18 9.12
N ARG A 461 25.08 -24.00 9.08
CA ARG A 461 24.62 -24.67 7.86
C ARG A 461 23.89 -23.71 6.92
N VAL A 462 23.23 -22.70 7.48
CA VAL A 462 22.51 -21.65 6.74
C VAL A 462 23.10 -20.30 7.15
N HIS A 463 23.65 -19.58 6.19
CA HIS A 463 24.26 -18.27 6.39
C HIS A 463 23.60 -17.24 5.47
N GLY A 464 23.38 -16.02 5.97
CA GLY A 464 22.83 -14.91 5.20
C GLY A 464 23.91 -14.01 4.61
N LEU A 465 23.64 -13.44 3.44
CA LEU A 465 24.37 -12.31 2.87
C LEU A 465 23.39 -11.19 2.56
N GLN A 466 23.36 -10.17 3.41
CA GLN A 466 22.57 -8.95 3.23
C GLN A 466 23.44 -7.96 2.46
N GLY A 467 23.05 -7.64 1.22
CA GLY A 467 23.84 -6.74 0.39
C GLY A 467 22.98 -5.72 -0.35
N TYR A 468 23.33 -4.44 -0.21
CA TYR A 468 22.62 -3.33 -0.84
C TYR A 468 22.68 -3.39 -2.37
N ALA A 469 21.73 -2.75 -3.03
CA ALA A 469 21.72 -2.61 -4.48
C ALA A 469 23.02 -1.94 -4.97
N GLY A 470 23.75 -2.61 -5.88
CA GLY A 470 24.98 -2.06 -6.46
C GLY A 470 26.23 -2.18 -5.58
N SER A 471 26.23 -3.08 -4.59
CA SER A 471 27.36 -3.31 -3.67
C SER A 471 28.48 -4.22 -4.19
N GLY A 472 28.38 -4.71 -5.43
CA GLY A 472 29.42 -5.55 -6.05
C GLY A 472 29.39 -7.03 -5.64
N LYS A 473 28.20 -7.61 -5.42
CA LYS A 473 27.99 -9.02 -5.02
C LYS A 473 28.73 -10.03 -5.91
N THR A 474 28.76 -9.79 -7.22
CA THR A 474 29.34 -10.73 -8.21
C THR A 474 30.78 -11.11 -7.90
N GLU A 475 31.61 -10.16 -7.45
CA GLU A 475 33.02 -10.44 -7.16
C GLU A 475 33.17 -11.29 -5.89
N SER A 476 32.46 -10.92 -4.80
CA SER A 476 32.43 -11.71 -3.57
C SER A 476 31.96 -13.15 -3.81
N LEU A 477 30.88 -13.33 -4.58
CA LEU A 477 30.34 -14.65 -4.89
C LEU A 477 31.31 -15.51 -5.72
N ARG A 478 32.04 -14.89 -6.66
CA ARG A 478 33.09 -15.57 -7.44
C ARG A 478 34.21 -16.08 -6.52
N THR A 479 34.66 -15.26 -5.58
CA THR A 479 35.71 -15.64 -4.61
C THR A 479 35.23 -16.71 -3.62
N ILE A 480 33.99 -16.61 -3.11
CA ILE A 480 33.39 -17.63 -2.24
C ILE A 480 33.30 -18.97 -2.98
N ARG A 481 32.80 -18.97 -4.23
CA ARG A 481 32.74 -20.18 -5.06
C ARG A 481 34.12 -20.83 -5.19
N ALA A 482 35.13 -20.04 -5.58
CA ALA A 482 36.49 -20.55 -5.77
C ALA A 482 37.06 -21.17 -4.48
N GLY A 483 36.80 -20.55 -3.32
CA GLY A 483 37.22 -21.10 -2.03
C GLY A 483 36.50 -22.41 -1.69
N ALA A 484 35.18 -22.47 -1.88
CA ALA A 484 34.41 -23.67 -1.62
C ALA A 484 34.80 -24.85 -2.53
N GLU A 485 35.02 -24.60 -3.82
CA GLU A 485 35.45 -25.62 -4.78
C GLU A 485 36.86 -26.15 -4.46
N ALA A 486 37.78 -25.29 -4.00
CA ALA A 486 39.11 -25.71 -3.56
C ALA A 486 39.07 -26.70 -2.38
N GLU A 487 38.04 -26.60 -1.54
CA GLU A 487 37.80 -27.50 -0.39
C GLU A 487 36.90 -28.70 -0.75
N GLY A 488 36.58 -28.88 -2.04
CA GLY A 488 35.82 -30.01 -2.56
C GLY A 488 34.32 -29.92 -2.37
N PHE A 489 33.75 -28.70 -2.30
CA PHE A 489 32.31 -28.47 -2.40
C PHE A 489 31.88 -28.28 -3.85
N ALA A 490 30.76 -28.88 -4.25
CA ALA A 490 30.06 -28.51 -5.47
C ALA A 490 29.21 -27.25 -5.23
N VAL A 491 29.38 -26.21 -6.05
CA VAL A 491 28.65 -24.95 -5.88
C VAL A 491 27.52 -24.84 -6.91
N GLU A 492 26.30 -24.71 -6.43
CA GLU A 492 25.10 -24.54 -7.25
C GLU A 492 24.32 -23.30 -6.84
N GLY A 493 23.84 -22.55 -7.83
CA GLY A 493 23.12 -21.30 -7.64
C GLY A 493 21.64 -21.42 -7.98
N PHE A 494 20.79 -20.74 -7.21
CA PHE A 494 19.37 -20.64 -7.49
C PHE A 494 18.91 -19.20 -7.34
N ALA A 495 17.92 -18.82 -8.15
CA ALA A 495 17.23 -17.56 -7.96
C ALA A 495 15.74 -17.64 -8.36
N PRO A 496 14.87 -16.77 -7.84
CA PRO A 496 13.45 -16.73 -8.20
C PRO A 496 13.19 -16.40 -9.68
N THR A 497 14.12 -15.68 -10.33
CA THR A 497 13.99 -15.28 -11.74
C THR A 497 15.16 -15.77 -12.58
N ASN A 498 14.93 -16.02 -13.87
CA ASN A 498 16.00 -16.39 -14.80
C ASN A 498 17.06 -15.28 -14.93
N ARG A 499 16.67 -14.00 -14.77
CA ARG A 499 17.62 -12.89 -14.80
C ARG A 499 18.59 -12.94 -13.64
N ALA A 500 18.10 -13.13 -12.41
CA ALA A 500 18.96 -13.29 -11.24
C ALA A 500 19.83 -14.57 -11.34
N ALA A 501 19.27 -15.66 -11.89
CA ALA A 501 20.06 -16.86 -12.17
C ALA A 501 21.16 -16.63 -13.24
N ASN A 502 20.92 -15.78 -14.24
CA ASN A 502 21.96 -15.35 -15.18
C ASN A 502 23.07 -14.56 -14.45
N GLN A 503 22.73 -13.69 -13.50
CA GLN A 503 23.73 -12.92 -12.73
C GLN A 503 24.65 -13.82 -11.89
N LEU A 504 24.12 -14.91 -11.34
CA LEU A 504 24.93 -15.95 -10.70
C LEU A 504 25.84 -16.67 -11.71
N ARG A 505 25.34 -16.97 -12.91
CA ARG A 505 26.16 -17.54 -14.01
C ARG A 505 27.29 -16.61 -14.45
N ASP A 506 27.06 -15.29 -14.45
CA ASP A 506 28.11 -14.30 -14.71
C ASP A 506 29.21 -14.29 -13.63
N ALA A 507 28.89 -14.72 -12.40
CA ALA A 507 29.87 -14.98 -11.35
C ALA A 507 30.59 -16.35 -11.52
N GLY A 508 30.23 -17.13 -12.54
CA GLY A 508 30.74 -18.48 -12.80
C GLY A 508 30.03 -19.58 -12.03
N ILE A 509 28.91 -19.30 -11.37
CA ILE A 509 28.17 -20.29 -10.58
C ILE A 509 27.20 -21.04 -11.51
N ASN A 510 27.17 -22.37 -11.42
CA ASN A 510 26.17 -23.16 -12.13
C ASN A 510 24.78 -22.87 -11.55
N ALA A 511 23.95 -22.09 -12.26
CA ALA A 511 22.71 -21.58 -11.68
C ALA A 511 21.45 -21.72 -12.57
N GLU A 512 20.34 -22.09 -11.93
CA GLU A 512 19.00 -22.16 -12.52
C GLU A 512 17.93 -21.50 -11.64
N THR A 513 16.67 -21.53 -12.05
CA THR A 513 15.59 -20.99 -11.20
C THR A 513 15.28 -21.93 -10.05
N LEU A 514 14.98 -21.36 -8.87
CA LEU A 514 14.59 -22.13 -7.69
C LEU A 514 13.37 -23.02 -7.99
N GLN A 515 12.39 -22.52 -8.74
CA GLN A 515 11.21 -23.30 -9.13
C GLN A 515 11.58 -24.53 -9.98
N ARG A 516 12.59 -24.43 -10.86
CA ARG A 516 13.06 -25.56 -11.66
C ARG A 516 13.69 -26.62 -10.78
N PHE A 517 14.52 -26.23 -9.82
CA PHE A 517 15.10 -27.12 -8.82
C PHE A 517 14.01 -27.82 -7.99
N LEU A 518 13.00 -27.07 -7.54
CA LEU A 518 11.86 -27.62 -6.80
C LEU A 518 11.03 -28.60 -7.64
N ALA A 519 10.93 -28.39 -8.95
CA ALA A 519 10.21 -29.27 -9.88
C ALA A 519 10.96 -30.56 -10.25
N ARG A 520 12.27 -30.66 -9.99
CA ARG A 520 13.02 -31.93 -10.14
C ARG A 520 12.39 -32.95 -9.18
N GLY A 521 11.90 -34.07 -9.70
CA GLY A 521 11.27 -35.12 -8.89
C GLY A 521 12.24 -35.70 -7.87
N ALA A 522 11.73 -36.33 -6.80
CA ALA A 522 12.55 -37.06 -5.81
C ALA A 522 13.25 -38.31 -6.39
N THR A 523 13.10 -38.54 -7.70
CA THR A 523 13.76 -39.62 -8.44
C THR A 523 15.25 -39.33 -8.55
N GLY A 524 16.04 -39.91 -7.64
CA GLY A 524 17.38 -40.49 -7.80
C GLY A 524 18.53 -39.65 -8.36
N GLU A 525 18.30 -38.68 -9.25
CA GLU A 525 19.33 -37.87 -9.92
C GLU A 525 19.63 -36.55 -9.19
N THR A 526 18.78 -36.14 -8.25
CA THR A 526 19.01 -34.99 -7.34
C THR A 526 19.33 -35.38 -5.91
N ALA A 527 19.23 -36.67 -5.59
CA ALA A 527 20.03 -37.20 -4.50
C ALA A 527 21.46 -37.26 -5.05
N GLY A 528 22.15 -36.12 -5.03
CA GLY A 528 23.61 -36.11 -5.10
C GLY A 528 24.13 -37.20 -4.16
N ASP A 529 25.25 -37.82 -4.52
CA ASP A 529 25.93 -38.76 -3.65
C ASP A 529 25.82 -38.25 -2.20
N PRO A 530 25.28 -39.01 -1.23
CA PRO A 530 25.23 -38.54 0.15
C PRO A 530 26.61 -38.12 0.70
N ALA A 531 27.69 -38.51 0.02
CA ALA A 531 29.06 -38.06 0.25
C ALA A 531 29.46 -36.75 -0.48
N SER A 532 28.72 -36.26 -1.48
CA SER A 532 29.00 -34.98 -2.15
C SER A 532 28.55 -33.81 -1.28
N ARG A 533 29.49 -32.90 -1.01
CA ARG A 533 29.26 -31.68 -0.21
C ARG A 533 28.81 -30.57 -1.15
N HIS A 534 27.61 -30.02 -0.97
CA HIS A 534 27.15 -28.87 -1.77
C HIS A 534 27.19 -27.56 -0.99
N LEU A 535 27.55 -26.48 -1.67
CA LEU A 535 27.25 -25.12 -1.25
C LEU A 535 26.20 -24.54 -2.19
N TYR A 536 24.96 -24.45 -1.70
CA TYR A 536 23.86 -23.84 -2.43
C TYR A 536 23.79 -22.34 -2.17
N MET A 537 23.83 -21.56 -3.24
CA MET A 537 23.69 -20.10 -3.17
C MET A 537 22.33 -19.69 -3.70
N VAL A 538 21.50 -19.05 -2.88
CA VAL A 538 20.15 -18.59 -3.29
C VAL A 538 20.15 -17.07 -3.37
N ASP A 539 20.21 -16.51 -4.58
CA ASP A 539 20.19 -15.06 -4.81
C ASP A 539 18.78 -14.50 -4.92
N GLU A 540 18.63 -13.22 -4.62
CA GLU A 540 17.35 -12.52 -4.47
C GLU A 540 16.40 -13.26 -3.51
N SER A 541 16.93 -13.75 -2.39
CA SER A 541 16.19 -14.51 -1.37
C SER A 541 15.01 -13.75 -0.76
N SER A 542 14.99 -12.41 -0.84
CA SER A 542 13.84 -11.58 -0.45
C SER A 542 12.62 -11.78 -1.35
N LEU A 543 12.80 -12.35 -2.55
CA LEU A 543 11.72 -12.71 -3.48
C LEU A 543 11.21 -14.14 -3.32
N THR A 544 11.87 -14.99 -2.51
CA THR A 544 11.48 -16.39 -2.27
C THR A 544 10.36 -16.45 -1.23
N SER A 545 9.31 -17.23 -1.49
CA SER A 545 8.18 -17.41 -0.56
C SER A 545 8.48 -18.40 0.56
N THR A 546 7.74 -18.35 1.66
CA THR A 546 7.93 -19.27 2.80
C THR A 546 7.82 -20.74 2.36
N LYS A 547 6.84 -21.07 1.51
CA LYS A 547 6.64 -22.44 1.02
C LYS A 547 7.74 -22.89 0.06
N GLN A 548 8.25 -22.00 -0.79
CA GLN A 548 9.40 -22.30 -1.65
C GLN A 548 10.65 -22.55 -0.82
N MET A 549 10.89 -21.75 0.22
CA MET A 549 12.01 -21.93 1.14
C MET A 549 11.92 -23.27 1.88
N GLN A 550 10.73 -23.63 2.36
CA GLN A 550 10.50 -24.93 3.02
C GLN A 550 10.80 -26.09 2.07
N ALA A 551 10.21 -26.07 0.88
CA ALA A 551 10.43 -27.13 -0.12
C ALA A 551 11.90 -27.21 -0.56
N PHE A 552 12.64 -26.09 -0.52
CA PHE A 552 14.07 -26.05 -0.78
C PHE A 552 14.85 -26.72 0.36
N MET A 553 14.59 -26.32 1.62
CA MET A 553 15.26 -26.87 2.81
C MET A 553 15.01 -28.38 2.99
N GLU A 554 13.81 -28.86 2.66
CA GLU A 554 13.44 -30.28 2.71
C GLU A 554 14.23 -31.17 1.72
N LYS A 555 14.80 -30.58 0.65
CA LYS A 555 15.63 -31.29 -0.33
C LYS A 555 17.11 -31.35 0.05
N LEU A 556 17.55 -30.65 1.10
CA LEU A 556 18.96 -30.54 1.46
C LEU A 556 19.49 -31.76 2.23
N GLY A 557 20.60 -32.32 1.77
CA GLY A 557 21.35 -33.37 2.44
C GLY A 557 22.08 -32.86 3.69
N PRO A 558 22.47 -33.75 4.62
CA PRO A 558 23.00 -33.39 5.94
C PRO A 558 24.31 -32.59 5.90
N GLN A 559 25.10 -32.74 4.84
CA GLN A 559 26.38 -32.05 4.65
C GLN A 559 26.27 -30.76 3.82
N ASP A 560 25.10 -30.45 3.28
CA ASP A 560 24.92 -29.28 2.41
C ASP A 560 24.91 -27.98 3.21
N ARG A 561 25.54 -26.96 2.63
CA ARG A 561 25.57 -25.58 3.12
C ARG A 561 24.67 -24.70 2.26
N VAL A 562 24.10 -23.68 2.88
CA VAL A 562 23.24 -22.70 2.20
C VAL A 562 23.73 -21.30 2.47
N LEU A 563 23.94 -20.53 1.41
CA LEU A 563 24.14 -19.09 1.45
C LEU A 563 22.90 -18.40 0.87
N LEU A 564 22.09 -17.78 1.73
CA LEU A 564 20.93 -16.98 1.33
C LEU A 564 21.37 -15.54 1.07
N ILE A 565 21.28 -15.09 -0.17
CA ILE A 565 21.74 -13.78 -0.62
C ILE A 565 20.54 -12.92 -0.96
N GLY A 566 20.50 -11.69 -0.46
CA GLY A 566 19.35 -10.83 -0.71
C GLY A 566 19.49 -9.44 -0.12
N ASP A 567 18.37 -8.72 -0.14
CA ASP A 567 18.24 -7.41 0.45
C ASP A 567 16.82 -7.24 1.02
N ILE A 568 16.69 -7.20 2.35
CA ILE A 568 15.40 -7.02 3.02
C ILE A 568 14.73 -5.67 2.74
N ARG A 569 15.40 -4.72 2.08
CA ARG A 569 14.86 -3.40 1.72
C ARG A 569 14.34 -3.31 0.28
N GLN A 570 14.69 -4.26 -0.59
CA GLN A 570 14.18 -4.30 -1.98
C GLN A 570 12.78 -4.92 -2.06
N HIS A 571 12.19 -5.12 -3.24
CA HIS A 571 10.85 -5.71 -3.29
C HIS A 571 10.83 -7.12 -2.71
N GLN A 572 9.68 -7.49 -2.14
CA GLN A 572 9.42 -8.84 -1.63
C GLN A 572 8.70 -9.68 -2.69
N GLY A 573 8.74 -11.00 -2.51
CA GLY A 573 8.13 -11.97 -3.43
C GLY A 573 6.62 -11.77 -3.59
N VAL A 574 6.04 -12.20 -4.72
CA VAL A 574 4.59 -12.11 -4.96
C VAL A 574 3.82 -13.09 -4.08
N ASP A 575 4.37 -14.27 -3.85
CA ASP A 575 3.79 -15.33 -3.02
C ASP A 575 3.98 -15.05 -1.51
N ALA A 576 3.14 -15.67 -0.69
CA ALA A 576 3.05 -15.39 0.74
C ALA A 576 4.34 -15.64 1.56
N GLY A 577 4.57 -14.74 2.52
CA GLY A 577 5.65 -14.82 3.51
C GLY A 577 6.89 -14.00 3.17
N LYS A 578 7.82 -13.91 4.12
CA LYS A 578 9.09 -13.18 4.01
C LYS A 578 10.26 -13.93 4.69
N PRO A 579 10.55 -15.18 4.27
CA PRO A 579 11.44 -16.07 5.00
C PRO A 579 12.85 -15.51 5.19
N PHE A 580 13.42 -14.79 4.21
CA PHE A 580 14.77 -14.23 4.37
C PHE A 580 14.84 -13.22 5.53
N GLU A 581 13.89 -12.29 5.61
CA GLU A 581 13.79 -11.31 6.70
C GLU A 581 13.45 -12.00 8.04
N GLN A 582 12.54 -12.98 8.02
CA GLN A 582 12.16 -13.75 9.21
C GLN A 582 13.32 -14.55 9.79
N LEU A 583 14.10 -15.23 8.95
CA LEU A 583 15.27 -16.00 9.39
C LEU A 583 16.35 -15.08 9.99
N GLN A 584 16.60 -13.91 9.40
CA GLN A 584 17.49 -12.90 9.98
C GLN A 584 17.00 -12.45 11.37
N ALA A 585 15.72 -12.12 11.49
CA ALA A 585 15.11 -11.71 12.76
C ALA A 585 15.15 -12.81 13.84
N GLU A 586 15.16 -14.08 13.42
CA GLU A 586 15.26 -15.26 14.29
C GLU A 586 16.69 -15.71 14.59
N GLY A 587 17.69 -14.91 14.20
CA GLY A 587 19.10 -15.10 14.57
C GLY A 587 19.98 -15.78 13.53
N MET A 588 19.57 -15.87 12.26
CA MET A 588 20.44 -16.32 11.18
C MET A 588 21.66 -15.39 11.06
N ARG A 589 22.88 -15.93 11.23
CA ARG A 589 24.10 -15.15 11.01
C ARG A 589 24.11 -14.61 9.59
N THR A 590 24.37 -13.32 9.46
CA THR A 590 24.24 -12.61 8.20
C THR A 590 25.39 -11.64 8.01
N SER A 591 26.22 -11.90 7.00
CA SER A 591 27.28 -10.99 6.57
C SER A 591 26.71 -9.77 5.86
N GLN A 592 27.29 -8.60 6.09
CA GLN A 592 26.83 -7.33 5.53
C GLN A 592 27.73 -6.86 4.39
N LEU A 593 27.13 -6.64 3.23
CA LEU A 593 27.77 -6.00 2.08
C LEU A 593 27.11 -4.61 1.87
N ASP A 594 27.54 -3.68 2.71
CA ASP A 594 26.92 -2.37 2.97
C ASP A 594 27.55 -1.21 2.20
N GLN A 595 28.66 -1.43 1.51
CA GLN A 595 29.30 -0.42 0.66
C GLN A 595 28.67 -0.38 -0.74
N ILE A 596 28.03 0.73 -1.10
CA ILE A 596 27.42 0.94 -2.42
C ILE A 596 28.49 1.42 -3.41
N MET A 597 28.67 0.69 -4.51
CA MET A 597 29.72 0.97 -5.51
C MET A 597 29.18 1.63 -6.78
N ARG A 598 27.87 1.49 -7.05
CA ARG A 598 27.23 1.92 -8.31
C ARG A 598 27.29 3.43 -8.53
N GLN A 599 27.04 4.22 -7.49
CA GLN A 599 27.01 5.70 -7.55
C GLN A 599 28.29 6.34 -7.00
N LYS A 600 29.40 5.61 -6.90
CA LYS A 600 30.65 6.09 -6.27
C LYS A 600 31.18 7.41 -6.86
N GLU A 601 30.89 7.67 -8.13
CA GLU A 601 31.30 8.87 -8.88
C GLU A 601 30.31 10.04 -8.74
N GLN A 602 29.22 9.86 -8.00
CA GLN A 602 28.17 10.84 -7.78
C GLN A 602 27.86 10.96 -6.27
N PRO A 603 28.68 11.70 -5.49
CA PRO A 603 28.57 11.74 -4.03
C PRO A 603 27.19 12.18 -3.51
N GLU A 604 26.56 13.14 -4.18
CA GLU A 604 25.23 13.64 -3.84
C GLU A 604 24.14 12.56 -4.01
N LEU A 605 24.15 11.88 -5.16
CA LEU A 605 23.20 10.80 -5.44
C LEU A 605 23.47 9.59 -4.52
N LEU A 606 24.74 9.25 -4.31
CA LEU A 606 25.15 8.18 -3.41
C LEU A 606 24.57 8.40 -2.01
N ARG A 607 24.65 9.62 -1.49
CA ARG A 607 24.11 9.96 -0.17
C ARG A 607 22.61 9.73 -0.07
N ALA A 608 21.85 10.14 -1.10
CA ALA A 608 20.41 9.88 -1.14
C ALA A 608 20.10 8.38 -1.17
N VAL A 609 20.83 7.60 -1.98
CA VAL A 609 20.64 6.14 -2.06
C VAL A 609 21.00 5.44 -0.74
N GLU A 610 22.04 5.88 -0.03
CA GLU A 610 22.40 5.38 1.29
C GLU A 610 21.25 5.59 2.30
N LEU A 611 20.70 6.80 2.38
CA LEU A 611 19.56 7.11 3.24
C LEU A 611 18.35 6.22 2.93
N LEU A 612 18.02 6.06 1.64
CA LEU A 612 16.96 5.16 1.21
C LEU A 612 17.22 3.69 1.61
N SER A 613 18.47 3.22 1.48
CA SER A 613 18.86 1.85 1.86
C SER A 613 18.79 1.59 3.37
N GLN A 614 18.98 2.63 4.17
CA GLN A 614 18.96 2.56 5.64
C GLN A 614 17.56 2.82 6.22
N ASN A 615 16.54 2.98 5.37
CA ASN A 615 15.16 3.31 5.75
C ASN A 615 14.95 4.72 6.30
N HIS A 616 15.88 5.63 6.00
CA HIS A 616 15.72 7.07 6.20
C HIS A 616 15.07 7.67 4.94
N THR A 617 13.90 7.14 4.57
CA THR A 617 13.24 7.48 3.31
C THR A 617 12.81 8.95 3.25
N VAL A 618 12.43 9.52 4.38
CA VAL A 618 12.06 10.93 4.50
C VAL A 618 13.25 11.80 4.07
N ASP A 619 14.38 11.62 4.74
CA ASP A 619 15.61 12.38 4.48
C ASP A 619 16.14 12.14 3.06
N GLY A 620 16.10 10.89 2.58
CA GLY A 620 16.57 10.54 1.24
C GLY A 620 15.73 11.18 0.12
N VAL A 621 14.41 11.25 0.27
CA VAL A 621 13.53 11.91 -0.72
C VAL A 621 13.67 13.42 -0.64
N GLN A 622 13.78 14.00 0.55
CA GLN A 622 14.02 15.42 0.73
C GLN A 622 15.34 15.85 0.10
N LEU A 623 16.40 15.07 0.29
CA LEU A 623 17.69 15.34 -0.32
C LEU A 623 17.63 15.30 -1.86
N LEU A 624 16.84 14.39 -2.45
CA LEU A 624 16.59 14.40 -3.90
C LEU A 624 15.85 15.66 -4.36
N GLN A 625 14.94 16.22 -3.55
CA GLN A 625 14.27 17.49 -3.84
C GLN A 625 15.26 18.66 -3.80
N GLU A 626 16.09 18.73 -2.76
CA GLU A 626 17.13 19.76 -2.59
C GLU A 626 18.15 19.73 -3.74
N GLN A 627 18.47 18.54 -4.26
CA GLN A 627 19.32 18.34 -5.44
C GLN A 627 18.64 18.69 -6.79
N GLY A 628 17.38 19.15 -6.78
CA GLY A 628 16.64 19.48 -8.01
C GLY A 628 16.27 18.26 -8.85
N ARG A 629 16.20 17.06 -8.26
CA ARG A 629 15.90 15.80 -8.96
C ARG A 629 14.42 15.42 -8.93
N VAL A 630 13.55 16.32 -8.47
CA VAL A 630 12.10 16.12 -8.39
C VAL A 630 11.40 17.20 -9.21
N GLN A 631 10.55 16.78 -10.14
CA GLN A 631 9.76 17.65 -11.01
C GLN A 631 8.27 17.42 -10.77
N GLU A 632 7.53 18.49 -10.50
CA GLU A 632 6.10 18.44 -10.26
C GLU A 632 5.29 18.78 -11.52
N TYR A 633 4.31 17.92 -11.82
CA TYR A 633 3.34 18.07 -12.90
C TYR A 633 1.98 17.59 -12.40
N ALA A 634 1.12 18.53 -12.01
CA ALA A 634 -0.22 18.24 -11.48
C ALA A 634 -1.07 17.39 -12.44
N GLY A 635 -0.96 17.64 -13.75
CA GLY A 635 -1.68 16.90 -14.79
C GLY A 635 -0.95 15.62 -15.22
N ARG A 636 -1.67 14.50 -15.25
CA ARG A 636 -1.14 13.19 -15.69
C ARG A 636 -0.66 13.21 -17.14
N PRO A 637 -1.42 13.72 -18.14
CA PRO A 637 -0.94 13.78 -19.53
C PRO A 637 0.35 14.58 -19.70
N GLU A 638 0.45 15.73 -19.03
CA GLU A 638 1.60 16.63 -19.06
C GLU A 638 2.84 15.97 -18.47
N ARG A 639 2.67 15.26 -17.34
CA ARG A 639 3.73 14.50 -16.69
C ARG A 639 4.26 13.38 -17.57
N ILE A 640 3.37 12.58 -18.16
CA ILE A 640 3.72 11.47 -19.06
C ILE A 640 4.46 12.01 -20.29
N ALA A 641 3.99 13.11 -20.88
CA ALA A 641 4.65 13.75 -22.00
C ALA A 641 6.02 14.35 -21.62
N ALA A 642 6.16 14.91 -20.42
CA ALA A 642 7.45 15.41 -19.91
C ALA A 642 8.49 14.29 -19.77
N ILE A 643 8.09 13.14 -19.22
CA ILE A 643 8.95 11.95 -19.13
C ILE A 643 9.33 11.46 -20.53
N ALA A 644 8.37 11.42 -21.46
CA ALA A 644 8.62 10.99 -22.83
C ALA A 644 9.66 11.88 -23.53
N ARG A 645 9.50 13.21 -23.46
CA ARG A 645 10.50 14.17 -23.98
C ARG A 645 11.85 14.00 -23.31
N ALA A 646 11.88 13.88 -21.98
CA ALA A 646 13.12 13.67 -21.23
C ALA A 646 13.85 12.38 -21.63
N TYR A 647 13.11 11.31 -21.95
CA TYR A 647 13.69 10.09 -22.50
C TYR A 647 14.31 10.32 -23.89
N VAL A 648 13.59 10.99 -24.79
CA VAL A 648 14.08 11.23 -26.16
C VAL A 648 15.34 12.10 -26.19
N THR A 649 15.48 13.06 -25.26
CA THR A 649 16.71 13.89 -25.18
C THR A 649 17.99 13.08 -24.93
N GLN A 650 17.88 11.96 -24.21
CA GLN A 650 19.00 11.06 -23.95
C GLN A 650 18.44 9.65 -23.75
N SER A 651 18.29 8.91 -24.84
CA SER A 651 17.68 7.56 -24.84
C SER A 651 18.68 6.46 -24.49
N GLU A 652 19.97 6.68 -24.76
CA GLU A 652 21.04 5.73 -24.48
C GLU A 652 21.20 5.49 -22.98
N ASN A 653 21.26 4.21 -22.58
CA ASN A 653 21.37 3.77 -21.18
C ASN A 653 20.37 4.43 -20.21
N THR A 654 19.20 4.86 -20.70
CA THR A 654 18.12 5.42 -19.90
C THR A 654 17.06 4.36 -19.59
N LEU A 655 16.60 4.33 -18.34
CA LEU A 655 15.53 3.45 -17.87
C LEU A 655 14.36 4.28 -17.35
N VAL A 656 13.15 4.00 -17.86
CA VAL A 656 11.93 4.61 -17.32
C VAL A 656 11.23 3.62 -16.37
N ILE A 657 10.99 4.04 -15.14
CA ILE A 657 10.36 3.23 -14.09
C ILE A 657 8.97 3.77 -13.78
N SER A 658 8.02 2.84 -13.69
CA SER A 658 6.62 3.09 -13.35
C SER A 658 6.19 2.25 -12.15
N PRO A 659 5.19 2.69 -11.38
CA PRO A 659 4.69 1.94 -10.24
C PRO A 659 3.80 0.76 -10.67
N ASP A 660 3.09 0.88 -11.79
CA ASP A 660 2.09 -0.07 -12.25
C ASP A 660 2.14 -0.32 -13.77
N ASN A 661 1.44 -1.37 -14.23
CA ASN A 661 1.43 -1.77 -15.64
C ASN A 661 0.64 -0.82 -16.55
N ALA A 662 -0.38 -0.11 -16.05
CA ALA A 662 -1.17 0.81 -16.86
C ALA A 662 -0.33 2.06 -17.19
N SER A 663 0.27 2.67 -16.17
CA SER A 663 1.21 3.78 -16.31
C SER A 663 2.41 3.41 -17.19
N ARG A 664 2.91 2.17 -17.09
CA ARG A 664 3.95 1.63 -17.98
C ARG A 664 3.52 1.65 -19.45
N MET A 665 2.30 1.22 -19.75
CA MET A 665 1.79 1.18 -21.13
C MET A 665 1.61 2.58 -21.69
N GLU A 666 1.07 3.51 -20.90
CA GLU A 666 0.95 4.92 -21.28
C GLU A 666 2.32 5.55 -21.58
N LEU A 667 3.32 5.30 -20.72
CA LEU A 667 4.70 5.77 -20.93
C LEU A 667 5.32 5.18 -22.20
N ASN A 668 5.14 3.88 -22.45
CA ASN A 668 5.62 3.24 -23.67
C ASN A 668 5.04 3.90 -24.92
N GLN A 669 3.72 4.16 -24.93
CA GLN A 669 3.03 4.80 -26.05
C GLN A 669 3.52 6.25 -26.24
N ALA A 670 3.62 7.03 -25.16
CA ALA A 670 4.07 8.42 -25.23
C ALA A 670 5.53 8.54 -25.69
N ILE A 671 6.43 7.72 -25.15
CA ILE A 671 7.84 7.68 -25.55
C ILE A 671 7.96 7.34 -27.03
N ARG A 672 7.23 6.32 -27.50
CA ARG A 672 7.24 5.92 -28.90
C ARG A 672 6.73 7.02 -29.82
N ALA A 673 5.65 7.70 -29.43
CA ALA A 673 5.10 8.83 -30.18
C ALA A 673 6.13 9.96 -30.33
N GLU A 674 6.81 10.34 -29.24
CA GLU A 674 7.88 11.35 -29.28
C GLU A 674 9.08 10.89 -30.14
N LEU A 675 9.48 9.61 -30.06
CA LEU A 675 10.54 9.04 -30.91
C LEU A 675 10.19 9.05 -32.40
N ARG A 676 8.90 8.88 -32.74
CA ARG A 676 8.40 9.06 -34.11
C ARG A 676 8.50 10.52 -34.55
N THR A 677 8.12 11.46 -33.69
CA THR A 677 8.17 12.90 -33.97
C THR A 677 9.58 13.40 -34.23
N VAL A 678 10.59 12.89 -33.50
CA VAL A 678 12.00 13.25 -33.73
C VAL A 678 12.70 12.39 -34.78
N GLU A 679 11.94 11.57 -35.52
CA GLU A 679 12.46 10.68 -36.58
C GLU A 679 13.55 9.69 -36.11
N ALA A 680 13.55 9.34 -34.81
CA ALA A 680 14.49 8.37 -34.25
C ALA A 680 14.13 6.92 -34.61
N LEU A 681 12.86 6.64 -34.94
CA LEU A 681 12.41 5.34 -35.43
C LEU A 681 12.40 5.29 -36.96
N ARG A 682 12.98 4.23 -37.52
CA ARG A 682 13.14 4.06 -38.96
C ARG A 682 12.08 3.13 -39.54
N GLY A 683 11.78 3.33 -40.82
CA GLY A 683 10.87 2.47 -41.57
C GLY A 683 9.38 2.63 -41.22
N ILE A 684 8.57 1.79 -41.88
CA ILE A 684 7.11 1.78 -41.79
C ILE A 684 6.69 0.96 -40.57
N ASP A 685 5.67 1.44 -39.84
CA ASP A 685 5.02 0.67 -38.78
C ASP A 685 4.49 -0.67 -39.29
N ARG A 686 4.78 -1.73 -38.55
CA ARG A 686 4.23 -3.06 -38.81
C ARG A 686 3.46 -3.53 -37.59
N GLU A 687 2.24 -4.00 -37.84
CA GLU A 687 1.38 -4.57 -36.81
C GLU A 687 1.68 -6.05 -36.59
N PHE A 688 1.82 -6.43 -35.32
CA PHE A 688 1.94 -7.82 -34.89
C PHE A 688 1.00 -8.10 -33.72
N ALA A 689 0.46 -9.31 -33.67
CA ALA A 689 -0.27 -9.81 -32.52
C ALA A 689 0.71 -10.20 -31.42
N VAL A 690 0.51 -9.68 -30.21
CA VAL A 690 1.31 -10.01 -29.04
C VAL A 690 0.44 -10.54 -27.90
N LEU A 691 1.01 -11.43 -27.09
CA LEU A 691 0.32 -12.07 -25.96
C LEU A 691 0.62 -11.33 -24.66
N MET A 692 -0.40 -10.67 -24.13
CA MET A 692 -0.35 -10.00 -22.83
C MET A 692 -0.84 -10.93 -21.71
N PRO A 693 -0.04 -11.20 -20.68
CA PRO A 693 -0.45 -12.12 -19.62
C PRO A 693 -1.62 -11.58 -18.79
N ARG A 694 -2.61 -12.45 -18.50
CA ARG A 694 -3.72 -12.20 -17.57
C ARG A 694 -3.24 -12.27 -16.12
N SER A 695 -2.45 -11.27 -15.73
CA SER A 695 -1.86 -11.14 -14.39
C SER A 695 -2.88 -10.82 -13.29
N ASP A 696 -4.10 -10.46 -13.67
CA ASP A 696 -5.29 -10.35 -12.82
C ASP A 696 -5.75 -11.70 -12.24
N LEU A 697 -5.41 -12.82 -12.90
CA LEU A 697 -5.84 -14.16 -12.49
C LEU A 697 -4.84 -14.82 -11.54
N SER A 698 -5.30 -15.08 -10.31
CA SER A 698 -4.62 -15.92 -9.33
C SER A 698 -4.62 -17.39 -9.76
N SER A 699 -3.81 -18.23 -9.11
CA SER A 699 -3.82 -19.67 -9.37
C SER A 699 -5.19 -20.28 -9.02
N ALA A 700 -5.85 -19.76 -7.98
CA ALA A 700 -7.21 -20.12 -7.60
C ALA A 700 -8.26 -19.69 -8.64
N ASP A 701 -8.03 -18.61 -9.39
CA ASP A 701 -8.96 -18.15 -10.43
C ASP A 701 -8.92 -19.04 -11.67
N ARG A 702 -7.74 -19.53 -12.04
CA ARG A 702 -7.54 -20.34 -13.25
C ARG A 702 -8.25 -21.69 -13.22
N VAL A 703 -8.67 -22.16 -12.05
CA VAL A 703 -9.48 -23.39 -11.96
C VAL A 703 -10.97 -23.14 -12.19
N TRP A 704 -11.37 -21.90 -12.49
CA TRP A 704 -12.77 -21.50 -12.65
C TRP A 704 -13.05 -20.91 -14.03
N ALA A 705 -13.97 -21.55 -14.75
CA ALA A 705 -14.37 -21.18 -16.10
C ALA A 705 -14.83 -19.72 -16.21
N ALA A 706 -15.55 -19.19 -15.21
CA ALA A 706 -16.09 -17.82 -15.26
C ALA A 706 -15.02 -16.70 -15.26
N GLN A 707 -13.75 -17.05 -15.01
CA GLN A 707 -12.63 -16.10 -15.06
C GLN A 707 -12.05 -15.93 -16.48
N TYR A 708 -12.42 -16.84 -17.37
CA TYR A 708 -12.05 -16.84 -18.77
C TYR A 708 -13.10 -16.13 -19.62
N GLN A 709 -12.67 -15.62 -20.77
CA GLN A 709 -13.51 -14.98 -21.76
C GLN A 709 -13.20 -15.58 -23.15
N PRO A 710 -14.20 -15.71 -24.04
CA PRO A 710 -13.93 -16.03 -25.43
C PRO A 710 -12.87 -15.08 -26.02
N GLY A 711 -11.86 -15.64 -26.67
CA GLY A 711 -10.68 -14.93 -27.18
C GLY A 711 -9.46 -14.93 -26.25
N ASP A 712 -9.58 -15.34 -24.99
CA ASP A 712 -8.40 -15.58 -24.15
C ASP A 712 -7.55 -16.71 -24.77
N VAL A 713 -6.23 -16.55 -24.78
CA VAL A 713 -5.28 -17.53 -25.29
C VAL A 713 -4.62 -18.26 -24.11
N LEU A 714 -4.67 -19.59 -24.12
CA LEU A 714 -4.15 -20.45 -23.05
C LEU A 714 -2.90 -21.18 -23.53
N GLN A 715 -1.85 -21.15 -22.72
CA GLN A 715 -0.66 -21.97 -22.89
C GLN A 715 -0.63 -23.09 -21.85
N TYR A 716 -0.36 -24.32 -22.30
CA TYR A 716 -0.35 -25.51 -21.43
C TYR A 716 1.07 -25.97 -21.13
N THR A 717 1.66 -25.61 -19.99
CA THR A 717 3.05 -26.00 -19.68
C THR A 717 3.30 -27.51 -19.69
N ARG A 718 2.30 -28.31 -19.26
CA ARG A 718 2.41 -29.79 -19.21
C ARG A 718 1.58 -30.52 -20.27
N GLY A 719 0.65 -29.83 -20.95
CA GLY A 719 -0.32 -30.48 -21.84
C GLY A 719 -1.28 -31.44 -21.14
N SER A 720 -2.07 -32.17 -21.93
CA SER A 720 -2.90 -33.32 -21.57
C SER A 720 -3.10 -34.22 -22.77
N LYS A 721 -2.50 -35.43 -22.72
CA LYS A 721 -2.64 -36.42 -23.80
C LYS A 721 -4.10 -36.87 -24.00
N GLU A 722 -4.86 -37.01 -22.92
CA GLU A 722 -6.28 -37.40 -22.97
C GLU A 722 -7.14 -36.38 -23.73
N LEU A 723 -6.80 -35.09 -23.61
CA LEU A 723 -7.51 -34.00 -24.26
C LEU A 723 -6.88 -33.59 -25.60
N GLY A 724 -5.83 -34.28 -26.05
CA GLY A 724 -5.07 -33.92 -27.25
C GLY A 724 -4.47 -32.51 -27.16
N LEU A 725 -3.99 -32.12 -25.99
CA LEU A 725 -3.29 -30.86 -25.73
C LEU A 725 -1.80 -31.17 -25.53
N GLU A 726 -0.94 -30.67 -26.39
CA GLU A 726 0.50 -30.93 -26.28
C GLU A 726 1.17 -30.02 -25.24
N PRO A 727 2.28 -30.45 -24.62
CA PRO A 727 3.07 -29.57 -23.76
C PRO A 727 3.56 -28.33 -24.53
N TYR A 728 3.46 -27.17 -23.88
CA TYR A 728 3.76 -25.82 -24.39
C TYR A 728 2.90 -25.35 -25.58
N SER A 729 1.86 -26.08 -25.96
CA SER A 729 0.94 -25.65 -27.03
C SER A 729 0.03 -24.51 -26.58
N TYR A 730 -0.54 -23.81 -27.55
CA TYR A 730 -1.56 -22.79 -27.35
C TYR A 730 -2.94 -23.26 -27.77
N ALA A 731 -3.98 -22.72 -27.14
CA ALA A 731 -5.36 -22.84 -27.57
C ALA A 731 -6.15 -21.57 -27.23
N THR A 732 -7.15 -21.23 -28.02
CA THR A 732 -7.99 -20.04 -27.81
C THR A 732 -9.32 -20.43 -27.21
N VAL A 733 -9.75 -19.77 -26.15
CA VAL A 733 -11.08 -19.99 -25.54
C VAL A 733 -12.15 -19.56 -26.54
N ARG A 734 -13.09 -20.46 -26.83
CA ARG A 734 -14.24 -20.21 -27.72
C ARG A 734 -15.54 -20.08 -26.97
N ASP A 735 -15.74 -20.87 -25.93
CA ASP A 735 -16.95 -20.85 -25.11
C ASP A 735 -16.66 -21.14 -23.63
N VAL A 736 -17.54 -20.68 -22.75
CA VAL A 736 -17.41 -20.78 -21.29
C VAL A 736 -18.74 -21.17 -20.66
N ASP A 737 -18.83 -22.39 -20.12
CA ASP A 737 -19.96 -22.84 -19.31
C ASP A 737 -19.65 -22.69 -17.81
N THR A 738 -20.20 -21.64 -17.22
CA THR A 738 -20.02 -21.35 -15.79
C THR A 738 -20.78 -22.29 -14.85
N LYS A 739 -21.83 -22.98 -15.32
CA LYS A 739 -22.63 -23.91 -14.51
C LYS A 739 -21.93 -25.24 -14.35
N LEU A 740 -21.36 -25.76 -15.44
CA LEU A 740 -20.59 -27.00 -15.46
C LEU A 740 -19.11 -26.79 -15.12
N ASN A 741 -18.70 -25.54 -14.95
CA ASN A 741 -17.29 -25.14 -14.81
C ASN A 741 -16.43 -25.64 -15.97
N GLN A 742 -16.89 -25.49 -17.21
CA GLN A 742 -16.18 -25.95 -18.40
C GLN A 742 -15.78 -24.79 -19.30
N ILE A 743 -14.62 -24.93 -19.94
CA ILE A 743 -14.20 -24.07 -21.04
C ILE A 743 -14.04 -24.93 -22.29
N THR A 744 -14.44 -24.37 -23.43
CA THR A 744 -14.18 -24.94 -24.75
C THR A 744 -13.06 -24.14 -25.39
N VAL A 745 -11.99 -24.83 -25.75
CA VAL A 745 -10.82 -24.23 -26.38
C VAL A 745 -10.63 -24.78 -27.79
N GLU A 746 -10.19 -23.95 -28.70
CA GLU A 746 -9.76 -24.33 -30.05
C GLU A 746 -8.24 -24.35 -30.11
N ARG A 747 -7.69 -25.49 -30.53
CA ARG A 747 -6.25 -25.71 -30.69
C ARG A 747 -5.77 -25.13 -32.02
N GLU A 748 -4.45 -25.06 -32.19
CA GLU A 748 -3.82 -24.60 -33.45
C GLU A 748 -4.18 -25.46 -34.67
N ASP A 749 -4.55 -26.72 -34.47
CA ASP A 749 -5.03 -27.63 -35.53
C ASP A 749 -6.53 -27.44 -35.89
N CYS A 750 -7.15 -26.36 -35.39
CA CYS A 750 -8.59 -26.06 -35.49
C CYS A 750 -9.52 -27.08 -34.80
N GLY A 751 -8.99 -28.05 -34.06
CA GLY A 751 -9.79 -28.95 -33.24
C GLY A 751 -10.25 -28.28 -31.94
N GLN A 752 -11.48 -28.56 -31.52
CA GLN A 752 -12.02 -28.06 -30.26
C GLN A 752 -12.07 -29.14 -29.18
N VAL A 753 -11.79 -28.75 -27.94
CA VAL A 753 -11.92 -29.62 -26.77
C VAL A 753 -12.54 -28.86 -25.60
N SER A 754 -13.45 -29.52 -24.89
CA SER A 754 -14.13 -28.97 -23.72
C SER A 754 -13.66 -29.69 -22.47
N TYR A 755 -13.28 -28.94 -21.43
CA TYR A 755 -12.83 -29.52 -20.17
C TYR A 755 -13.06 -28.59 -18.99
N ASP A 756 -13.03 -29.16 -17.79
CA ASP A 756 -13.06 -28.41 -16.53
C ASP A 756 -11.65 -27.89 -16.22
N PRO A 757 -11.41 -26.56 -16.15
CA PRO A 757 -10.10 -25.99 -15.87
C PRO A 757 -9.44 -26.52 -14.59
N LYS A 758 -10.23 -26.97 -13.61
CA LYS A 758 -9.72 -27.57 -12.36
C LYS A 758 -8.93 -28.86 -12.58
N ARG A 759 -9.19 -29.58 -13.67
CA ARG A 759 -8.53 -30.87 -13.98
C ARG A 759 -7.14 -30.69 -14.59
N LEU A 760 -6.81 -29.48 -15.04
CA LEU A 760 -5.53 -29.18 -15.67
C LEU A 760 -4.71 -28.22 -14.81
N GLN A 761 -3.42 -28.49 -14.68
CA GLN A 761 -2.48 -27.63 -13.98
C GLN A 761 -1.46 -27.04 -14.96
N GLY A 762 -0.86 -25.91 -14.59
CA GLY A 762 0.16 -25.26 -15.43
C GLY A 762 -0.41 -24.56 -16.66
N ILE A 763 -1.63 -24.00 -16.53
CA ILE A 763 -2.23 -23.15 -17.55
C ILE A 763 -1.82 -21.70 -17.31
N THR A 764 -1.32 -21.05 -18.36
CA THR A 764 -1.13 -19.59 -18.37
C THR A 764 -2.09 -18.96 -19.35
N ALA A 765 -2.83 -17.95 -18.92
CA ALA A 765 -3.81 -17.25 -19.73
C ALA A 765 -3.27 -15.90 -20.21
N TYR A 766 -3.58 -15.56 -21.45
CA TYR A 766 -3.16 -14.36 -22.15
C TYR A 766 -4.34 -13.69 -22.84
N ARG A 767 -4.21 -12.40 -23.11
CA ARG A 767 -5.01 -11.68 -24.10
C ARG A 767 -4.14 -11.39 -25.30
N GLU A 768 -4.65 -11.69 -26.48
CA GLU A 768 -4.05 -11.25 -27.71
C GLU A 768 -4.41 -9.78 -27.98
N VAL A 769 -3.41 -8.97 -28.29
CA VAL A 769 -3.58 -7.57 -28.67
C VAL A 769 -2.68 -7.25 -29.85
N THR A 770 -3.14 -6.38 -30.74
CA THR A 770 -2.30 -5.86 -31.83
C THR A 770 -1.42 -4.71 -31.33
N ARG A 771 -0.16 -4.70 -31.77
CA ARG A 771 0.83 -3.66 -31.49
C ARG A 771 1.62 -3.30 -32.74
N GLU A 772 1.96 -2.02 -32.87
CA GLU A 772 2.79 -1.50 -33.95
C GLU A 772 4.26 -1.47 -33.54
N PHE A 773 5.14 -1.92 -34.43
CA PHE A 773 6.59 -1.92 -34.22
C PHE A 773 7.32 -1.38 -35.45
N ALA A 774 8.49 -0.79 -35.21
CA ALA A 774 9.36 -0.16 -36.19
C ALA A 774 10.84 -0.50 -35.92
N GLU A 775 11.71 -0.24 -36.90
CA GLU A 775 13.15 -0.39 -36.68
C GLU A 775 13.64 0.69 -35.71
N GLY A 776 14.46 0.30 -34.75
CA GLY A 776 14.87 1.13 -33.62
C GLY A 776 13.95 1.04 -32.40
N ASP A 777 12.77 0.38 -32.49
CA ASP A 777 11.91 0.21 -31.31
C ASP A 777 12.63 -0.60 -30.23
N ARG A 778 12.56 -0.14 -28.98
CA ARG A 778 13.00 -0.91 -27.82
C ARG A 778 11.86 -1.83 -27.37
N ILE A 779 12.14 -3.12 -27.25
CA ILE A 779 11.18 -4.15 -26.84
C ILE A 779 11.62 -4.86 -25.58
N GLN A 780 10.65 -5.51 -24.94
CA GLN A 780 10.83 -6.42 -23.81
C GLN A 780 10.22 -7.77 -24.15
N PHE A 781 10.98 -8.85 -23.98
CA PHE A 781 10.44 -10.21 -24.09
C PHE A 781 9.59 -10.55 -22.85
N THR A 782 8.43 -11.17 -23.05
CA THR A 782 7.44 -11.43 -21.98
C THR A 782 7.43 -12.89 -21.49
N THR A 783 8.21 -13.76 -22.13
CA THR A 783 8.44 -15.14 -21.71
C THR A 783 9.91 -15.54 -21.90
N ASN A 784 10.28 -16.69 -21.36
CA ASN A 784 11.60 -17.27 -21.62
C ASN A 784 11.58 -18.04 -22.94
N ASN A 785 12.63 -17.92 -23.74
CA ASN A 785 12.84 -18.74 -24.93
C ASN A 785 14.21 -19.39 -24.86
N ARG A 786 14.24 -20.73 -24.79
CA ARG A 786 15.48 -21.50 -24.61
C ARG A 786 16.33 -21.56 -25.88
N GLU A 787 15.69 -21.75 -27.03
CA GLU A 787 16.37 -21.86 -28.32
C GLU A 787 17.11 -20.55 -28.64
N LEU A 788 16.44 -19.44 -28.38
CA LEU A 788 17.00 -18.10 -28.58
C LEU A 788 17.87 -17.62 -27.40
N GLN A 789 17.93 -18.38 -26.30
CA GLN A 789 18.59 -18.01 -25.04
C GLN A 789 18.13 -16.64 -24.47
N ILE A 790 16.83 -16.36 -24.58
CA ILE A 790 16.20 -15.12 -24.11
C ILE A 790 15.52 -15.36 -22.77
N ALA A 791 15.77 -14.48 -21.80
CA ALA A 791 15.08 -14.48 -20.51
C ALA A 791 13.82 -13.60 -20.55
N ASN A 792 12.82 -13.97 -19.76
CA ASN A 792 11.66 -13.12 -19.50
C ASN A 792 12.12 -11.75 -18.95
N ARG A 793 11.49 -10.68 -19.44
CA ARG A 793 11.78 -9.28 -19.16
C ARG A 793 13.11 -8.77 -19.70
N GLN A 794 13.84 -9.56 -20.49
CA GLN A 794 15.05 -9.08 -21.15
C GLN A 794 14.69 -8.01 -22.19
N LEU A 795 15.49 -6.94 -22.24
CA LEU A 795 15.29 -5.81 -23.14
C LEU A 795 16.14 -5.98 -24.40
N GLY A 796 15.71 -5.36 -25.49
CA GLY A 796 16.47 -5.31 -26.74
C GLY A 796 15.94 -4.24 -27.69
N THR A 797 16.70 -3.94 -28.73
CA THR A 797 16.35 -2.97 -29.77
C THR A 797 16.16 -3.67 -31.10
N ILE A 798 15.07 -3.39 -31.82
CA ILE A 798 14.82 -3.93 -33.15
C ILE A 798 15.83 -3.33 -34.13
N GLU A 799 16.61 -4.19 -34.79
CA GLU A 799 17.56 -3.80 -35.84
C GLU A 799 16.93 -3.85 -37.23
N SER A 800 16.07 -4.86 -37.48
CA SER A 800 15.34 -4.99 -38.74
C SER A 800 13.99 -5.67 -38.54
N ILE A 801 12.99 -5.29 -39.35
CA ILE A 801 11.61 -5.79 -39.21
C ILE A 801 10.92 -6.11 -40.55
N ARG A 802 10.53 -7.39 -40.71
CA ARG A 802 9.81 -7.95 -41.85
C ARG A 802 8.61 -8.79 -41.36
N PRO A 803 7.63 -9.11 -42.22
CA PRO A 803 6.44 -9.86 -41.80
C PRO A 803 6.70 -11.21 -41.11
N HIS A 804 7.77 -11.92 -41.48
CA HIS A 804 8.13 -13.25 -40.94
C HIS A 804 9.52 -13.29 -40.29
N GLU A 805 10.14 -12.12 -40.08
CA GLU A 805 11.50 -12.05 -39.55
C GLU A 805 11.69 -10.71 -38.83
N MET A 806 11.99 -10.77 -37.53
CA MET A 806 12.37 -9.64 -36.70
C MET A 806 13.75 -9.94 -36.11
N THR A 807 14.72 -9.03 -36.31
CA THR A 807 16.05 -9.13 -35.70
C THR A 807 16.18 -8.10 -34.59
N VAL A 808 16.58 -8.55 -33.40
CA VAL A 808 16.64 -7.75 -32.18
C VAL A 808 18.02 -7.86 -31.57
N ARG A 809 18.67 -6.71 -31.34
CA ARG A 809 19.89 -6.62 -30.53
C ARG A 809 19.52 -6.64 -29.06
N VAL A 810 19.78 -7.77 -28.42
CA VAL A 810 19.42 -8.02 -27.02
C VAL A 810 20.45 -7.37 -26.09
N GLU A 811 19.97 -6.70 -25.05
CA GLU A 811 20.80 -6.08 -24.01
C GLU A 811 21.38 -7.15 -23.04
N GLY A 812 22.64 -6.97 -22.65
CA GLY A 812 23.40 -7.87 -21.78
C GLY A 812 24.88 -7.44 -21.68
N GLN A 813 25.70 -8.19 -20.94
CA GLN A 813 27.15 -7.92 -20.84
C GLN A 813 27.84 -7.97 -22.22
N THR A 814 27.42 -8.89 -23.07
CA THR A 814 27.76 -8.95 -24.49
C THR A 814 26.49 -8.79 -25.31
N ALA A 815 26.35 -7.63 -25.97
CA ALA A 815 25.25 -7.40 -26.89
C ALA A 815 25.31 -8.42 -28.03
N ARG A 816 24.17 -9.04 -28.34
CA ARG A 816 24.03 -10.02 -29.43
C ARG A 816 22.71 -9.83 -30.16
N SER A 817 22.69 -10.13 -31.45
CA SER A 817 21.47 -10.08 -32.26
C SER A 817 20.78 -11.45 -32.28
N VAL A 818 19.45 -11.43 -32.25
CA VAL A 818 18.59 -12.61 -32.31
C VAL A 818 17.50 -12.38 -33.33
N SER A 819 17.28 -13.35 -34.22
CA SER A 819 16.23 -13.30 -35.24
C SER A 819 15.15 -14.33 -34.97
N PHE A 820 13.88 -13.96 -35.16
CA PHE A 820 12.73 -14.85 -34.98
C PHE A 820 11.53 -14.41 -35.84
N ASP A 821 10.57 -15.31 -36.08
CA ASP A 821 9.29 -14.97 -36.72
C ASP A 821 8.33 -14.36 -35.66
N PRO A 822 7.96 -13.08 -35.77
CA PRO A 822 7.07 -12.42 -34.81
C PRO A 822 5.62 -12.93 -34.84
N GLN A 823 5.19 -13.61 -35.90
CA GLN A 823 3.85 -14.23 -35.97
C GLN A 823 3.78 -15.52 -35.15
N GLN A 824 4.90 -16.24 -35.04
CA GLN A 824 5.00 -17.46 -34.24
C GLN A 824 5.39 -17.13 -32.78
N MET A 825 6.40 -16.27 -32.60
CA MET A 825 6.90 -15.87 -31.29
C MET A 825 6.20 -14.59 -30.83
N ARG A 826 4.96 -14.69 -30.34
CA ARG A 826 4.10 -13.56 -29.93
C ARG A 826 4.40 -12.99 -28.52
N HIS A 827 5.55 -13.33 -27.92
CA HIS A 827 5.88 -12.99 -26.51
C HIS A 827 6.88 -11.84 -26.39
N PHE A 828 6.48 -10.67 -26.91
CA PHE A 828 7.23 -9.43 -26.82
C PHE A 828 6.27 -8.23 -26.74
N ASP A 829 6.72 -7.11 -26.20
CA ASP A 829 5.97 -5.85 -26.07
C ASP A 829 6.97 -4.69 -26.08
N HIS A 830 6.51 -3.43 -26.12
CA HIS A 830 7.42 -2.28 -25.98
C HIS A 830 8.14 -2.30 -24.63
N GLY A 831 9.43 -1.96 -24.66
CA GLY A 831 10.36 -2.04 -23.54
C GLY A 831 10.96 -0.70 -23.10
N TYR A 832 10.34 0.43 -23.43
CA TYR A 832 10.83 1.76 -23.04
C TYR A 832 10.71 2.01 -21.54
N ALA A 833 9.60 1.59 -20.95
CA ALA A 833 9.31 1.68 -19.53
C ALA A 833 9.12 0.29 -18.91
N VAL A 834 9.53 0.17 -17.65
CA VAL A 834 9.38 -1.04 -16.84
C VAL A 834 8.67 -0.71 -15.52
N THR A 835 8.08 -1.72 -14.89
CA THR A 835 7.59 -1.57 -13.50
C THR A 835 8.76 -1.64 -12.52
N SER A 836 8.61 -1.04 -11.34
CA SER A 836 9.63 -1.08 -10.28
C SER A 836 10.04 -2.51 -9.86
N HIS A 837 9.08 -3.46 -9.79
CA HIS A 837 9.42 -4.88 -9.56
C HIS A 837 10.29 -5.45 -10.69
N SER A 838 9.94 -5.16 -11.96
CA SER A 838 10.69 -5.66 -13.11
C SER A 838 12.03 -4.96 -13.35
N SER A 839 12.28 -3.82 -12.69
CA SER A 839 13.57 -3.13 -12.74
C SER A 839 14.57 -3.68 -11.73
N GLN A 840 14.14 -4.50 -10.75
CA GLN A 840 15.05 -5.12 -9.80
C GLN A 840 16.15 -5.93 -10.53
N GLY A 841 17.38 -5.72 -10.08
CA GLY A 841 18.59 -6.25 -10.72
C GLY A 841 19.09 -5.46 -11.94
N LEU A 842 18.34 -4.50 -12.49
CA LEU A 842 18.82 -3.63 -13.58
C LEU A 842 19.73 -2.52 -13.06
N THR A 843 20.52 -1.94 -13.96
CA THR A 843 21.33 -0.74 -13.77
C THR A 843 21.24 0.08 -15.06
N ALA A 844 21.19 1.40 -14.94
CA ALA A 844 21.13 2.34 -16.05
C ALA A 844 21.92 3.59 -15.68
N ASP A 845 22.48 4.29 -16.66
CA ASP A 845 23.21 5.54 -16.43
C ASP A 845 22.24 6.60 -15.91
N ARG A 846 21.07 6.67 -16.55
CA ARG A 846 19.99 7.60 -16.20
C ARG A 846 18.68 6.88 -15.92
N VAL A 847 17.94 7.32 -14.91
CA VAL A 847 16.64 6.75 -14.54
C VAL A 847 15.58 7.83 -14.42
N LEU A 848 14.46 7.66 -15.13
CA LEU A 848 13.29 8.54 -15.05
C LEU A 848 12.17 7.79 -14.32
N ILE A 849 11.64 8.35 -13.23
CA ILE A 849 10.69 7.66 -12.36
C ILE A 849 9.37 8.42 -12.36
N ASN A 850 8.29 7.76 -12.78
CA ASN A 850 6.94 8.28 -12.60
C ASN A 850 6.43 7.94 -11.19
N VAL A 851 6.04 8.94 -10.41
CA VAL A 851 5.54 8.77 -9.03
C VAL A 851 4.23 9.53 -8.85
N GLU A 852 3.11 8.84 -8.98
CA GLU A 852 1.80 9.45 -8.81
C GLU A 852 1.25 9.17 -7.40
N VAL A 853 1.34 10.18 -6.52
CA VAL A 853 0.98 10.08 -5.10
C VAL A 853 -0.52 10.15 -4.86
N SER A 854 -1.30 10.63 -5.83
CA SER A 854 -2.76 10.49 -5.85
C SER A 854 -3.23 9.08 -6.21
N ALA A 855 -2.39 8.26 -6.86
CA ALA A 855 -2.74 6.92 -7.32
C ALA A 855 -2.29 5.81 -6.37
N HIS A 856 -2.66 4.56 -6.71
CA HIS A 856 -2.40 3.29 -6.01
C HIS A 856 -1.48 3.34 -4.79
N ARG A 857 -2.09 3.62 -3.63
CA ARG A 857 -1.40 3.79 -2.34
C ARG A 857 -0.48 2.63 -1.94
N ASP A 858 -0.75 1.41 -2.37
CA ASP A 858 0.05 0.25 -1.98
C ASP A 858 1.37 0.11 -2.77
N LEU A 859 1.44 0.71 -3.96
CA LEU A 859 2.60 0.62 -4.86
C LEU A 859 3.63 1.73 -4.63
N ILE A 860 3.19 2.89 -4.13
CA ILE A 860 4.04 4.02 -3.78
C ILE A 860 4.42 3.90 -2.31
N ASN A 861 5.64 3.44 -2.03
CA ASN A 861 6.11 3.11 -0.68
C ASN A 861 7.64 3.14 -0.60
N GLN A 862 8.19 2.83 0.57
CA GLN A 862 9.63 2.97 0.84
C GLN A 862 10.50 2.05 -0.03
N ARG A 863 9.99 0.85 -0.36
CA ARG A 863 10.67 -0.11 -1.23
C ARG A 863 10.67 0.38 -2.67
N PHE A 864 9.56 0.94 -3.14
CA PHE A 864 9.50 1.57 -4.47
C PHE A 864 10.53 2.69 -4.59
N ALA A 865 10.61 3.59 -3.59
CA ALA A 865 11.60 4.67 -3.57
C ALA A 865 13.03 4.11 -3.69
N TYR A 866 13.40 3.19 -2.79
CA TYR A 866 14.74 2.61 -2.78
C TYR A 866 15.06 1.85 -4.06
N VAL A 867 14.18 0.95 -4.51
CA VAL A 867 14.43 0.15 -5.71
C VAL A 867 14.54 1.02 -6.95
N ALA A 868 13.65 2.00 -7.14
CA ALA A 868 13.64 2.83 -8.33
C ALA A 868 14.87 3.74 -8.41
N VAL A 869 15.18 4.47 -7.33
CA VAL A 869 16.31 5.41 -7.28
C VAL A 869 17.65 4.69 -7.38
N SER A 870 17.79 3.55 -6.68
CA SER A 870 19.06 2.81 -6.66
C SER A 870 19.48 2.26 -8.03
N ARG A 871 18.60 2.22 -9.06
CA ARG A 871 18.98 1.73 -10.40
C ARG A 871 19.89 2.68 -11.18
N ALA A 872 19.89 3.97 -10.84
CA ALA A 872 20.71 4.97 -11.52
C ALA A 872 22.18 4.83 -11.11
N ALA A 873 23.09 4.86 -12.09
CA ALA A 873 24.52 4.99 -11.85
C ALA A 873 24.94 6.46 -11.78
N HIS A 874 24.37 7.32 -12.63
CA HIS A 874 24.79 8.71 -12.78
C HIS A 874 23.68 9.74 -12.50
N ASP A 875 22.49 9.56 -13.09
CA ASP A 875 21.39 10.52 -12.98
C ASP A 875 20.05 9.86 -12.66
N VAL A 876 19.25 10.51 -11.82
CA VAL A 876 17.87 10.13 -11.52
C VAL A 876 16.98 11.36 -11.49
N GLN A 877 15.78 11.23 -12.06
CA GLN A 877 14.75 12.27 -12.07
C GLN A 877 13.39 11.66 -11.69
N LEU A 878 12.74 12.22 -10.67
CA LEU A 878 11.41 11.82 -10.22
C LEU A 878 10.38 12.82 -10.75
N TYR A 879 9.30 12.30 -11.33
CA TYR A 879 8.19 13.07 -11.86
C TYR A 879 6.95 12.77 -11.02
N THR A 880 6.38 13.78 -10.36
CA THR A 880 5.24 13.58 -9.46
C THR A 880 4.11 14.57 -9.70
N ASP A 881 2.90 14.21 -9.28
CA ASP A 881 1.73 15.09 -9.27
C ASP A 881 1.69 16.04 -8.07
N ASN A 882 2.42 15.75 -6.99
CA ASN A 882 2.48 16.61 -5.80
C ASN A 882 3.77 16.37 -5.00
N ALA A 883 4.72 17.30 -5.07
CA ALA A 883 6.02 17.20 -4.40
C ALA A 883 5.90 17.31 -2.87
N ALA A 884 4.95 18.09 -2.36
CA ALA A 884 4.74 18.27 -0.92
C ALA A 884 4.30 16.97 -0.21
N ARG A 885 3.56 16.10 -0.91
CA ARG A 885 3.12 14.80 -0.38
C ARG A 885 4.09 13.65 -0.65
N LEU A 886 5.04 13.82 -1.57
CA LEU A 886 5.95 12.78 -2.04
C LEU A 886 6.67 12.06 -0.90
N THR A 887 7.27 12.82 0.01
CA THR A 887 8.04 12.29 1.16
C THR A 887 7.17 11.46 2.08
N LYS A 888 5.97 11.93 2.40
CA LYS A 888 5.01 11.21 3.25
C LYS A 888 4.51 9.94 2.59
N ASP A 889 4.20 9.98 1.30
CA ASP A 889 3.60 8.84 0.62
C ASP A 889 4.64 7.77 0.26
N LEU A 890 5.89 8.14 -0.03
CA LEU A 890 7.00 7.21 -0.23
C LEU A 890 7.57 6.65 1.07
N SER A 891 7.43 7.30 2.23
CA SER A 891 7.93 6.76 3.52
C SER A 891 7.04 5.68 4.15
N ARG A 892 5.93 5.31 3.51
CA ARG A 892 5.03 4.27 4.01
C ARG A 892 5.65 2.89 3.89
N ASP A 893 5.47 2.07 4.91
CA ASP A 893 5.83 0.66 4.89
C ASP A 893 4.65 -0.21 4.45
N VAL A 894 4.88 -1.06 3.44
CA VAL A 894 3.91 -2.02 2.88
C VAL A 894 4.52 -3.43 2.87
N SER A 895 5.29 -3.75 3.89
CA SER A 895 5.94 -5.05 4.03
C SER A 895 4.96 -6.20 4.17
N LYS A 896 5.33 -7.33 3.56
CA LYS A 896 4.68 -8.62 3.78
C LYS A 896 4.71 -9.00 5.25
N THR A 897 3.66 -9.72 5.62
CA THR A 897 3.54 -10.29 6.96
C THR A 897 4.11 -11.71 7.01
N ALA A 898 4.56 -12.09 8.19
CA ALA A 898 4.85 -13.47 8.56
C ALA A 898 3.84 -13.87 9.63
N ALA A 899 3.42 -15.13 9.63
CA ALA A 899 2.43 -15.66 10.55
C ALA A 899 2.98 -15.86 11.98
N LEU A 900 4.28 -16.17 12.11
CA LEU A 900 5.04 -16.17 13.35
C LEU A 900 5.73 -14.81 13.51
N GLU A 901 5.34 -14.08 14.55
CA GLU A 901 6.09 -12.90 14.99
C GLU A 901 7.48 -13.33 15.48
N PRO A 902 8.55 -12.64 15.09
CA PRO A 902 9.89 -12.97 15.53
C PRO A 902 9.99 -12.95 17.06
N THR A 903 10.65 -13.95 17.63
CA THR A 903 11.01 -13.98 19.04
C THR A 903 11.99 -12.84 19.27
N GLN A 904 11.51 -11.68 19.73
CA GLN A 904 12.38 -10.57 20.12
C GLN A 904 13.25 -10.99 21.32
N GLN A 905 14.39 -11.64 21.05
CA GLN A 905 15.57 -11.37 21.84
C GLN A 905 16.08 -10.01 21.35
N LYS A 906 16.19 -9.04 22.25
CA LYS A 906 17.06 -7.88 22.05
C LYS A 906 18.48 -8.40 21.84
N ALA A 907 18.78 -8.84 20.62
CA ALA A 907 20.14 -8.93 20.15
C ALA A 907 20.57 -7.48 19.94
N GLU A 908 21.22 -6.91 20.95
CA GLU A 908 22.22 -5.90 20.69
C GLU A 908 23.08 -6.45 19.56
N GLN A 909 22.98 -5.84 18.37
CA GLN A 909 23.96 -6.11 17.33
C GLN A 909 25.32 -5.89 17.99
N PRO A 910 26.25 -6.87 17.90
CA PRO A 910 27.60 -6.63 18.37
C PRO A 910 28.09 -5.42 17.58
N ARG A 911 28.35 -4.31 18.29
CA ARG A 911 29.09 -3.18 17.75
C ARG A 911 30.42 -3.73 17.29
N GLY A 912 30.51 -4.08 16.01
CA GLY A 912 31.77 -4.41 15.36
C GLY A 912 32.71 -3.26 15.64
N GLU A 913 33.82 -3.58 16.29
CA GLU A 913 34.89 -2.65 16.61
C GLU A 913 35.22 -1.83 15.35
N MET A 914 34.96 -0.53 15.43
CA MET A 914 35.55 0.42 14.51
C MET A 914 37.06 0.30 14.68
N MET A 915 37.71 -0.40 13.75
CA MET A 915 39.15 -0.30 13.55
C MET A 915 39.49 1.18 13.39
N THR A 916 40.17 1.68 14.41
CA THR A 916 40.68 3.05 14.52
C THR A 916 41.53 3.38 13.30
N TYR A 917 41.01 4.18 12.38
CA TYR A 917 41.87 4.97 11.52
C TYR A 917 42.66 5.94 12.41
N ARG A 918 43.98 5.83 12.27
CA ARG A 918 44.98 6.57 13.04
C ARG A 918 44.73 8.07 12.91
N LYS A 919 44.43 8.70 14.05
CA LYS A 919 44.33 10.15 14.26
C LYS A 919 45.63 10.82 13.86
N GLU A 920 45.60 11.68 12.85
CA GLU A 920 46.33 12.95 12.88
C GLU A 920 45.40 14.05 12.37
N HIS A 921 45.08 14.99 13.26
CA HIS A 921 44.34 16.24 13.05
C HIS A 921 42.84 16.15 12.72
N VAL A 922 42.00 16.17 13.76
CA VAL A 922 40.93 17.18 13.97
C VAL A 922 40.58 17.17 15.47
N GLU A 923 40.94 18.22 16.21
CA GLU A 923 40.33 18.54 17.50
C GLU A 923 38.97 19.21 17.24
N GLY A 924 37.93 18.77 17.94
CA GLY A 924 36.64 19.47 17.99
C GLY A 924 35.47 18.73 17.33
N MET A 925 35.05 17.59 17.88
CA MET A 925 33.67 17.09 17.71
C MET A 925 33.14 16.61 19.05
N GLN A 926 32.17 17.34 19.60
CA GLN A 926 31.34 16.90 20.72
C GLN A 926 30.34 15.81 20.25
N PRO A 927 29.89 14.93 21.16
CA PRO A 927 28.95 13.86 20.81
C PRO A 927 27.57 14.40 20.38
N TYR A 928 27.02 13.76 19.36
CA TYR A 928 25.67 13.94 18.80
C TYR A 928 24.57 14.07 19.88
N GLN A 929 23.88 15.22 19.89
CA GLN A 929 22.61 15.43 20.59
C GLN A 929 21.43 15.38 19.60
N PRO A 930 20.22 15.00 20.03
CA PRO A 930 19.05 14.90 19.17
C PRO A 930 18.68 16.28 18.60
N THR A 931 18.07 16.32 17.42
CA THR A 931 17.49 17.51 16.78
C THR A 931 16.59 18.28 17.76
N SER A 932 17.11 19.32 18.42
CA SER A 932 16.41 20.05 19.47
C SER A 932 16.33 21.54 19.11
N HIS A 933 15.17 22.02 18.64
CA HIS A 933 14.93 23.44 18.35
C HIS A 933 14.74 24.31 19.62
N VAL A 934 15.21 23.82 20.77
CA VAL A 934 15.09 24.45 22.08
C VAL A 934 16.47 24.36 22.75
N PRO A 935 16.94 25.35 23.50
CA PRO A 935 18.23 25.25 24.19
C PRO A 935 18.24 24.13 25.25
N PRO A 936 19.40 23.45 25.49
CA PRO A 936 19.53 22.39 26.48
C PRO A 936 19.08 22.78 27.91
N SER A 937 19.23 24.05 28.28
CA SER A 937 18.77 24.61 29.56
C SER A 937 17.24 24.48 29.80
N VAL A 938 16.46 24.23 28.75
CA VAL A 938 15.00 24.03 28.83
C VAL A 938 14.64 22.54 28.94
N TYR A 939 15.54 21.60 28.59
CA TYR A 939 15.27 20.16 28.58
C TYR A 939 15.39 19.48 29.94
N ALA A 940 16.07 20.09 30.93
CA ALA A 940 16.21 19.45 32.22
C ALA A 940 16.66 20.45 33.30
N THR A 941 15.93 20.46 34.41
CA THR A 941 16.57 20.64 35.72
C THR A 941 17.72 19.64 35.78
N SER A 942 18.94 20.14 35.87
CA SER A 942 20.20 19.37 35.87
C SER A 942 20.38 18.54 37.14
N LEU A 943 19.39 17.72 37.47
CA LEU A 943 19.48 16.76 38.56
C LEU A 943 20.25 15.55 38.04
N ASP A 944 21.36 15.25 38.69
CA ASP A 944 22.19 14.12 38.35
C ASP A 944 21.44 12.80 38.58
N ARG A 945 21.94 11.73 37.95
CA ARG A 945 21.32 10.41 37.98
C ARG A 945 21.12 9.87 39.41
N GLU A 946 22.01 10.19 40.34
CA GLU A 946 21.93 9.73 41.72
C GLU A 946 20.78 10.42 42.46
N THR A 947 20.59 11.71 42.20
CA THR A 947 19.45 12.48 42.73
C THR A 947 18.11 11.94 42.24
N VAL A 948 17.98 11.68 40.93
CA VAL A 948 16.74 11.10 40.36
C VAL A 948 16.43 9.72 40.94
N LEU A 949 17.45 8.88 41.10
CA LEU A 949 17.30 7.55 41.71
C LEU A 949 16.90 7.64 43.19
N THR A 950 17.40 8.65 43.90
CA THR A 950 17.09 8.88 45.31
C THR A 950 15.62 9.28 45.48
N ASP A 951 15.14 10.25 44.69
CA ASP A 951 13.73 10.67 44.75
C ASP A 951 12.78 9.57 44.32
N LEU A 952 13.15 8.78 43.31
CA LEU A 952 12.32 7.68 42.84
C LEU A 952 12.19 6.57 43.90
N ARG A 953 13.30 6.18 44.54
CA ARG A 953 13.29 5.20 45.64
C ARG A 953 12.51 5.71 46.83
N TRP A 954 12.73 6.97 47.20
CA TRP A 954 11.99 7.61 48.29
C TRP A 954 10.49 7.67 47.99
N SER A 955 10.10 8.00 46.76
CA SER A 955 8.69 8.01 46.32
C SER A 955 8.06 6.63 46.34
N GLN A 956 8.80 5.58 45.97
CA GLN A 956 8.33 4.19 46.06
C GLN A 956 8.11 3.77 47.52
N GLU A 957 8.95 4.24 48.44
CA GLU A 957 8.78 4.02 49.88
C GLU A 957 7.56 4.77 50.43
N GLN A 958 7.33 6.03 50.02
CA GLN A 958 6.11 6.77 50.35
C GLN A 958 4.85 6.06 49.83
N ALA A 959 4.91 5.52 48.60
CA ALA A 959 3.83 4.75 48.02
C ALA A 959 3.52 3.48 48.82
N ARG A 960 4.56 2.75 49.28
CA ARG A 960 4.40 1.57 50.15
C ARG A 960 3.79 1.91 51.50
N ASN A 961 4.08 3.10 52.02
CA ASN A 961 3.55 3.60 53.28
C ASN A 961 2.14 4.23 53.13
N GLY A 962 1.57 4.24 51.93
CA GLY A 962 0.21 4.75 51.67
C GLY A 962 0.08 6.27 51.72
N VAL A 963 1.18 7.01 51.50
CA VAL A 963 1.17 8.47 51.42
C VAL A 963 0.54 8.91 50.10
N ASP A 964 -0.13 10.06 50.09
CA ASP A 964 -0.74 10.59 48.87
C ASP A 964 0.37 11.02 47.86
N PRO A 965 0.26 10.64 46.58
CA PRO A 965 1.23 11.06 45.56
C PRO A 965 1.35 12.59 45.45
N ALA A 966 0.28 13.36 45.62
CA ALA A 966 0.36 14.82 45.56
C ALA A 966 1.23 15.41 46.68
N ASP A 967 1.18 14.84 47.88
CA ASP A 967 2.04 15.26 48.99
C ASP A 967 3.51 14.83 48.76
N THR A 968 3.72 13.68 48.11
CA THR A 968 5.06 13.20 47.73
C THR A 968 5.69 14.11 46.68
N ALA A 969 4.94 14.49 45.64
CA ALA A 969 5.39 15.42 44.61
C ALA A 969 5.72 16.80 45.20
N ARG A 970 4.84 17.35 46.06
CA ARG A 970 5.10 18.63 46.73
C ARG A 970 6.40 18.62 47.54
N ALA A 971 6.66 17.53 48.28
CA ALA A 971 7.89 17.40 49.06
C ALA A 971 9.16 17.31 48.20
N ILE A 972 9.09 16.70 47.01
CA ILE A 972 10.20 16.69 46.04
C ILE A 972 10.41 18.09 45.46
N THR A 973 9.33 18.79 45.12
CA THR A 973 9.40 20.17 44.64
C THR A 973 10.06 21.09 45.67
N GLU A 974 9.65 21.01 46.93
CA GLU A 974 10.21 21.82 48.03
C GLU A 974 11.69 21.49 48.29
N ARG A 975 12.09 20.22 48.19
CA ARG A 975 13.49 19.77 48.38
C ARG A 975 14.44 20.34 47.33
N HIS A 976 13.99 20.45 46.09
CA HIS A 976 14.80 20.96 44.97
C HIS A 976 14.71 22.47 44.77
N GLN A 977 13.94 23.18 45.60
CA GLN A 977 13.82 24.65 45.56
C GLN A 977 14.82 25.39 46.45
N HIS A 978 15.75 24.71 47.12
CA HIS A 978 16.74 25.34 47.99
C HIS A 978 17.96 25.87 47.22
N ASP A 979 17.77 26.99 46.53
CA ASP A 979 18.74 28.10 46.42
C ASP A 979 18.07 29.28 45.68
N SER A 980 18.18 30.49 46.27
CA SER A 980 17.75 31.84 45.80
C SER A 980 16.66 31.95 44.70
N GLU A 981 15.52 32.58 45.02
CA GLU A 981 14.35 32.89 44.14
C GLU A 981 14.47 32.37 42.69
N PRO A 982 14.01 31.15 42.41
CA PRO A 982 14.08 30.60 41.05
C PRO A 982 13.17 31.40 40.12
N GLU A 983 13.68 31.75 38.93
CA GLU A 983 12.87 32.32 37.85
C GLU A 983 11.67 31.41 37.54
N HIS A 984 10.53 32.00 37.14
CA HIS A 984 9.23 31.31 36.99
C HIS A 984 9.31 29.97 36.20
N ASN A 985 10.19 29.88 35.21
CA ASN A 985 10.37 28.70 34.37
C ASN A 985 11.05 27.53 35.10
N GLN A 986 11.94 27.80 36.05
CA GLN A 986 12.70 26.77 36.77
C GLN A 986 11.81 26.05 37.80
N ARG A 987 10.88 26.77 38.42
CA ARG A 987 9.87 26.20 39.31
C ARG A 987 8.90 25.25 38.58
N ALA A 988 8.39 25.66 37.42
CA ALA A 988 7.49 24.84 36.62
C ALA A 988 8.16 23.53 36.14
N LEU A 989 9.46 23.56 35.84
CA LEU A 989 10.24 22.38 35.49
C LEU A 989 10.42 21.43 36.68
N ILE A 990 10.73 21.96 37.87
CA ILE A 990 10.86 21.17 39.10
C ILE A 990 9.51 20.51 39.48
N GLU A 991 8.40 21.24 39.34
CA GLU A 991 7.05 20.71 39.59
C GLU A 991 6.70 19.57 38.62
N ARG A 992 6.95 19.76 37.31
CA ARG A 992 6.77 18.69 36.31
C ARG A 992 7.67 17.48 36.56
N TYR A 993 8.90 17.69 37.03
CA TYR A 993 9.81 16.62 37.40
C TYR A 993 9.28 15.82 38.60
N ALA A 994 8.85 16.53 39.65
CA ALA A 994 8.30 15.92 40.86
C ALA A 994 7.04 15.10 40.58
N ASP A 995 6.13 15.63 39.76
CA ASP A 995 4.93 14.92 39.31
C ASP A 995 5.30 13.65 38.55
N ARG A 996 6.30 13.72 37.67
CA ARG A 996 6.71 12.59 36.85
C ARG A 996 7.39 11.48 37.66
N VAL A 997 8.30 11.84 38.56
CA VAL A 997 8.97 10.87 39.45
C VAL A 997 7.93 10.17 40.34
N THR A 998 6.98 10.94 40.87
CA THR A 998 5.90 10.39 41.69
C THR A 998 4.96 9.50 40.88
N GLU A 999 4.54 9.92 39.69
CA GLU A 999 3.71 9.12 38.79
C GLU A 999 4.36 7.76 38.51
N LEU A 1000 5.67 7.75 38.23
CA LEU A 1000 6.40 6.51 37.94
C LEU A 1000 6.50 5.60 39.17
N ALA A 1001 6.74 6.16 40.35
CA ALA A 1001 6.85 5.40 41.59
C ALA A 1001 5.53 4.74 42.03
N TYR A 1002 4.39 5.41 41.79
CA TYR A 1002 3.07 4.96 42.24
C TYR A 1002 2.35 4.00 41.27
N ARG A 1003 2.92 3.71 40.10
CA ARG A 1003 2.38 2.71 39.14
C ARG A 1003 2.46 1.26 39.63
N GLY A 1004 3.26 0.98 40.67
CA GLY A 1004 3.37 -0.32 41.33
C GLY A 1004 4.73 -0.45 42.02
N PRO A 1005 4.80 -0.69 43.34
CA PRO A 1005 6.04 -0.57 44.12
C PRO A 1005 7.15 -1.59 43.78
N ASP A 1006 6.85 -2.58 42.93
CA ASP A 1006 7.78 -3.64 42.52
C ASP A 1006 8.07 -3.64 41.00
N ILE A 1007 7.67 -2.58 40.28
CA ILE A 1007 7.96 -2.43 38.86
C ILE A 1007 9.32 -1.73 38.68
N PRO A 1008 10.30 -2.31 37.96
CA PRO A 1008 11.54 -1.62 37.62
C PRO A 1008 11.25 -0.38 36.77
N VAL A 1009 11.61 0.81 37.25
CA VAL A 1009 11.38 2.06 36.52
C VAL A 1009 12.57 2.36 35.60
N ASP A 1010 12.26 2.63 34.34
CA ASP A 1010 13.23 3.10 33.35
C ASP A 1010 13.63 4.55 33.63
N LEU A 1011 14.93 4.79 33.86
CA LEU A 1011 15.47 6.14 34.11
C LEU A 1011 15.32 7.07 32.90
N GLN A 1012 15.16 6.55 31.68
CA GLN A 1012 14.87 7.41 30.54
C GLN A 1012 13.46 8.03 30.63
N ALA A 1013 12.55 7.42 31.40
CA ALA A 1013 11.17 7.89 31.53
C ALA A 1013 11.01 9.13 32.44
N THR A 1014 12.07 9.55 33.15
CA THR A 1014 12.10 10.76 33.98
C THR A 1014 12.56 12.01 33.21
N HIS A 1015 13.01 11.89 31.95
CA HIS A 1015 13.30 13.05 31.10
C HIS A 1015 12.01 13.81 30.73
N LEU A 1016 12.04 15.13 30.89
CA LEU A 1016 10.92 16.01 30.52
C LEU A 1016 11.12 16.50 29.09
N GLU A 1017 10.25 16.08 28.18
CA GLU A 1017 10.18 16.68 26.85
C GLU A 1017 9.63 18.12 26.94
N PRO A 1018 10.17 19.08 26.15
CA PRO A 1018 9.63 20.43 26.08
C PRO A 1018 8.22 20.39 25.52
N THR A 1019 7.39 21.31 26.01
CA THR A 1019 6.02 21.53 25.55
C THR A 1019 6.01 22.08 24.12
N ALA A 1020 4.87 21.99 23.46
CA ALA A 1020 4.69 22.59 22.12
C ALA A 1020 4.83 24.12 22.16
N GLU A 1021 4.54 24.75 23.30
CA GLU A 1021 4.66 26.19 23.50
C GLU A 1021 6.13 26.61 23.67
N GLU A 1022 6.91 25.86 24.47
CA GLU A 1022 8.37 26.06 24.57
C GLU A 1022 9.04 25.88 23.20
N ARG A 1023 8.68 24.85 22.43
CA ARG A 1023 9.20 24.67 21.06
C ARG A 1023 8.87 25.86 20.16
N ARG A 1024 7.63 26.33 20.15
CA ARG A 1024 7.19 27.49 19.35
C ARG A 1024 7.98 28.76 19.68
N HIS A 1025 8.35 28.96 20.94
CA HIS A 1025 9.08 30.16 21.32
C HIS A 1025 10.56 30.10 20.99
N TRP A 1026 11.19 28.93 21.05
CA TRP A 1026 12.63 28.84 20.82
C TRP A 1026 13.01 28.57 19.37
N GLU A 1027 12.13 27.95 18.60
CA GLU A 1027 12.41 27.54 17.23
C GLU A 1027 12.82 28.70 16.31
N PRO A 1028 12.15 29.87 16.29
CA PRO A 1028 12.57 30.97 15.42
C PRO A 1028 13.92 31.56 15.81
N LEU A 1029 14.22 31.64 17.11
CA LEU A 1029 15.50 32.11 17.61
C LEU A 1029 16.62 31.13 17.23
N VAL A 1030 16.44 29.84 17.49
CA VAL A 1030 17.43 28.80 17.18
C VAL A 1030 17.66 28.68 15.67
N GLN A 1031 16.63 28.79 14.84
CA GLN A 1031 16.78 28.81 13.38
C GLN A 1031 17.56 30.05 12.90
N SER A 1032 17.38 31.19 13.56
CA SER A 1032 17.98 32.46 13.11
C SER A 1032 19.43 32.62 13.53
N ILE A 1033 19.80 32.14 14.72
CA ILE A 1033 21.16 32.34 15.27
C ILE A 1033 21.89 31.07 15.66
N GLY A 1034 21.29 29.88 15.51
CA GLY A 1034 21.88 28.61 15.95
C GLY A 1034 21.66 28.34 17.44
N ILE A 1035 21.65 27.06 17.81
CA ILE A 1035 21.33 26.64 19.19
C ILE A 1035 22.40 27.09 20.19
N GLU A 1036 23.67 27.08 19.78
CA GLU A 1036 24.81 27.52 20.59
C GLU A 1036 24.78 29.02 20.93
N HIS A 1037 24.10 29.84 20.12
CA HIS A 1037 23.99 31.28 20.34
C HIS A 1037 22.63 31.70 20.89
N ALA A 1038 21.63 30.82 20.83
CA ALA A 1038 20.30 31.04 21.41
C ALA A 1038 20.29 30.92 22.94
N GLU A 1039 21.22 30.16 23.54
CA GLU A 1039 21.22 29.87 24.98
C GLU A 1039 21.12 31.09 25.90
N PRO A 1040 21.81 32.23 25.64
CA PRO A 1040 21.73 33.41 26.51
C PRO A 1040 20.42 34.21 26.40
N PHE A 1041 19.50 33.86 25.50
CA PHE A 1041 18.36 34.71 25.13
C PHE A 1041 17.02 34.16 25.59
N ALA A 1042 16.50 34.59 26.74
CA ALA A 1042 15.18 34.15 27.18
C ALA A 1042 14.04 34.83 26.40
N TRP A 1043 13.05 34.04 25.98
CA TRP A 1043 11.78 34.59 25.48
C TRP A 1043 11.08 35.39 26.59
N ARG A 1044 10.58 36.59 26.26
CA ARG A 1044 9.89 37.47 27.24
C ARG A 1044 8.51 37.92 26.81
N LYS A 1045 8.26 38.14 25.52
CA LYS A 1045 6.95 38.59 25.02
C LYS A 1045 6.79 38.34 23.52
N GLU A 1046 5.54 38.24 23.09
CA GLU A 1046 5.13 38.13 21.69
C GLU A 1046 4.14 39.26 21.38
N HIS A 1047 4.30 39.89 20.21
CA HIS A 1047 3.35 40.90 19.72
C HIS A 1047 3.12 40.68 18.22
N ALA A 1048 1.88 40.33 17.85
CA ALA A 1048 1.55 39.80 16.53
C ALA A 1048 2.40 38.55 16.22
N GLU A 1049 3.14 38.54 15.12
CA GLU A 1049 4.01 37.40 14.73
C GLU A 1049 5.47 37.57 15.19
N ILE A 1050 5.79 38.67 15.89
CA ILE A 1050 7.17 38.99 16.32
C ILE A 1050 7.38 38.54 17.76
N GLN A 1051 8.34 37.64 17.94
CA GLN A 1051 8.81 37.18 19.24
C GLN A 1051 9.98 38.02 19.72
N SER A 1052 9.95 38.40 21.00
CA SER A 1052 10.97 39.23 21.62
C SER A 1052 11.75 38.45 22.67
N TYR A 1053 13.06 38.36 22.46
CA TYR A 1053 14.00 37.68 23.32
C TYR A 1053 14.90 38.70 24.00
N ARG A 1054 15.17 38.49 25.28
CA ARG A 1054 16.11 39.31 26.04
C ARG A 1054 17.34 38.48 26.31
N ASN A 1055 18.51 39.04 25.99
CA ASN A 1055 19.77 38.39 26.38
C ASN A 1055 20.03 38.66 27.87
N ASP A 1056 20.22 37.59 28.62
CA ASP A 1056 20.39 37.64 30.07
C ASP A 1056 21.84 37.97 30.47
N GLN A 1057 22.80 37.82 29.54
CA GLN A 1057 24.22 38.14 29.76
C GLN A 1057 24.61 39.53 29.26
N ASN A 1058 23.90 40.08 28.27
CA ASN A 1058 24.11 41.41 27.73
C ASN A 1058 22.74 42.11 27.54
N PRO A 1059 22.43 43.21 28.25
CA PRO A 1059 21.09 43.80 28.27
C PRO A 1059 20.69 44.42 26.92
N GLY A 1060 20.22 43.57 26.01
CA GLY A 1060 19.71 43.92 24.68
C GLY A 1060 18.54 43.01 24.29
N TRP A 1061 17.75 43.49 23.34
CA TRP A 1061 16.57 42.79 22.84
C TRP A 1061 16.77 42.35 21.40
N LEU A 1062 16.29 41.13 21.11
CA LEU A 1062 16.24 40.57 19.78
C LEU A 1062 14.77 40.33 19.42
N HIS A 1063 14.35 40.84 18.27
CA HIS A 1063 12.98 40.70 17.80
C HIS A 1063 12.99 39.90 16.50
N ILE A 1064 12.36 38.73 16.49
CA ILE A 1064 12.37 37.78 15.38
C ILE A 1064 10.96 37.27 15.14
N ASP A 1065 10.50 37.24 13.89
CA ASP A 1065 9.25 36.56 13.55
C ASP A 1065 9.41 35.04 13.38
N ALA A 1066 8.32 34.34 13.10
CA ALA A 1066 8.32 32.90 12.88
C ALA A 1066 9.14 32.42 11.66
N HIS A 1067 9.55 33.34 10.77
CA HIS A 1067 10.32 33.05 9.56
C HIS A 1067 11.80 33.39 9.69
N GLY A 1068 12.23 33.86 10.86
CA GLY A 1068 13.62 34.22 11.14
C GLY A 1068 14.02 35.62 10.67
N GLN A 1069 13.07 36.48 10.34
CA GLN A 1069 13.34 37.87 9.98
C GLN A 1069 13.53 38.74 11.23
N PHE A 1070 14.54 39.61 11.23
CA PHE A 1070 14.86 40.48 12.35
C PHE A 1070 14.14 41.83 12.27
N PHE A 1071 13.72 42.34 13.43
CA PHE A 1071 13.00 43.61 13.56
C PHE A 1071 13.66 44.53 14.59
N ASP A 1072 13.50 45.85 14.41
CA ASP A 1072 13.83 46.82 15.43
C ASP A 1072 12.73 46.91 16.51
N ARG A 1073 12.95 47.73 17.55
CA ARG A 1073 11.98 47.95 18.64
C ARG A 1073 10.63 48.55 18.19
N ASN A 1074 10.55 49.09 16.98
CA ASN A 1074 9.35 49.67 16.37
C ASN A 1074 8.69 48.71 15.36
N ALA A 1075 9.10 47.43 15.35
CA ALA A 1075 8.64 46.41 14.41
C ALA A 1075 8.92 46.73 12.93
N GLN A 1076 9.98 47.49 12.64
CA GLN A 1076 10.48 47.68 11.27
C GLN A 1076 11.53 46.60 10.96
N PRO A 1077 11.48 45.96 9.77
CA PRO A 1077 12.48 44.98 9.38
C PRO A 1077 13.88 45.57 9.34
N ILE A 1078 14.85 44.85 9.89
CA ILE A 1078 16.27 45.24 9.87
C ILE A 1078 17.12 44.07 9.37
N ALA A 1079 18.28 44.39 8.79
CA ALA A 1079 19.24 43.36 8.38
C ALA A 1079 19.74 42.59 9.61
N ALA A 1080 19.88 41.27 9.48
CA ALA A 1080 20.38 40.40 10.56
C ALA A 1080 21.70 40.91 11.14
N GLN A 1081 22.61 41.42 10.28
CA GLN A 1081 23.89 41.96 10.72
C GLN A 1081 23.74 43.14 11.69
N ALA A 1082 22.80 44.06 11.43
CA ALA A 1082 22.51 45.19 12.31
C ALA A 1082 21.79 44.76 13.60
N ALA A 1083 20.95 43.73 13.55
CA ALA A 1083 20.27 43.17 14.71
C ALA A 1083 21.22 42.43 15.67
N LEU A 1084 22.26 41.79 15.12
CA LEU A 1084 23.19 40.92 15.85
C LEU A 1084 24.48 41.61 16.31
N GLU A 1085 24.81 42.76 15.73
CA GLU A 1085 25.99 43.57 16.10
C GLU A 1085 26.04 43.94 17.59
N PRO A 1086 24.94 44.37 18.25
CA PRO A 1086 24.97 44.70 19.68
C PRO A 1086 25.33 43.52 20.60
N PHE A 1087 25.17 42.28 20.10
CA PHE A 1087 25.46 41.05 20.83
C PHE A 1087 26.82 40.43 20.43
N GLY A 1088 27.57 41.06 19.52
CA GLY A 1088 28.83 40.54 19.00
C GLY A 1088 28.67 39.31 18.10
N LEU A 1089 27.45 39.02 17.63
CA LEU A 1089 27.12 37.82 16.85
C LEU A 1089 27.17 38.04 15.33
N SER A 1090 27.30 39.30 14.88
CA SER A 1090 27.19 39.66 13.45
C SER A 1090 28.32 39.09 12.58
N THR A 1091 29.54 38.95 13.10
CA THR A 1091 30.69 38.39 12.38
C THR A 1091 30.81 36.88 12.50
N ALA A 1092 30.28 36.28 13.56
CA ALA A 1092 30.33 34.84 13.82
C ALA A 1092 29.42 34.06 12.85
N ILE A 1093 28.20 34.55 12.62
CA ILE A 1093 27.20 33.87 11.79
C ILE A 1093 27.47 34.07 10.29
N THR A 1094 28.02 35.24 9.88
CA THR A 1094 28.29 35.55 8.46
C THR A 1094 29.43 34.69 7.87
N ARG A 1095 30.42 34.27 8.68
CA ARG A 1095 31.48 33.34 8.22
C ARG A 1095 31.01 31.91 7.98
N GLY A 1096 29.92 31.48 8.62
CA GLY A 1096 29.31 30.16 8.40
C GLY A 1096 28.59 30.04 7.05
N ASN A 1097 28.00 31.13 6.57
CA ASN A 1097 27.23 31.17 5.31
C ASN A 1097 28.09 31.47 4.06
N GLU A 1098 29.31 32.00 4.20
CA GLU A 1098 30.21 32.28 3.07
C GLU A 1098 31.05 31.06 2.64
N GLN A 1099 31.18 30.00 3.45
CA GLN A 1099 31.80 28.74 3.01
C GLN A 1099 30.89 27.90 2.09
N SER A 1100 29.60 28.26 1.97
CA SER A 1100 28.61 27.62 1.08
C SER A 1100 28.43 28.29 -0.29
N ALA A 1101 29.24 29.30 -0.65
CA ALA A 1101 29.13 29.98 -1.96
C ALA A 1101 30.49 30.32 -2.58
N GLY A 1102 31.14 29.33 -3.20
CA GLY A 1102 32.36 29.54 -4.00
C GLY A 1102 32.13 29.31 -5.50
N ILE A 1103 31.85 30.36 -6.27
CA ILE A 1103 32.19 30.45 -7.70
C ILE A 1103 32.88 31.80 -7.95
N ASN A 1104 34.15 31.71 -8.35
CA ASN A 1104 35.03 32.81 -8.76
C ASN A 1104 34.42 33.71 -9.86
N LYS A 1105 34.58 35.03 -9.71
CA LYS A 1105 34.63 35.97 -10.83
C LYS A 1105 35.76 36.98 -10.60
N ASP A 1106 36.96 36.57 -10.98
CA ASP A 1106 37.99 37.52 -11.44
C ASP A 1106 37.95 37.56 -12.97
N GLY A 1107 37.84 38.77 -13.51
CA GLY A 1107 38.06 39.08 -14.92
C GLY A 1107 38.35 40.57 -15.06
N PRO A 1108 39.52 40.99 -15.58
CA PRO A 1108 39.90 42.39 -15.61
C PRO A 1108 39.26 43.12 -16.79
N THR A 1109 39.02 44.41 -16.57
CA THR A 1109 38.69 45.45 -17.55
C THR A 1109 39.70 45.50 -18.71
N ASP A 1110 39.25 45.65 -19.97
CA ASP A 1110 39.35 46.92 -20.72
C ASP A 1110 38.75 46.87 -22.15
N SER A 1111 38.20 48.02 -22.56
CA SER A 1111 38.04 48.59 -23.92
C SER A 1111 37.59 47.76 -25.14
N GLY A 1112 36.50 48.22 -25.77
CA GLY A 1112 36.60 48.78 -27.13
C GLY A 1112 36.02 47.99 -28.32
N TYR A 1113 34.96 48.56 -28.91
CA TYR A 1113 34.58 48.55 -30.34
C TYR A 1113 34.23 47.24 -31.06
N GLY A 1114 33.11 47.26 -31.79
CA GLY A 1114 33.01 46.58 -33.08
C GLY A 1114 31.70 45.85 -33.37
N ILE A 1115 30.91 46.42 -34.27
CA ILE A 1115 29.59 45.98 -34.74
C ILE A 1115 29.69 44.86 -35.81
N SER A 1116 28.63 44.02 -35.87
CA SER A 1116 28.15 43.19 -37.01
C SER A 1116 28.97 41.92 -37.31
N LEU A 1117 28.40 40.72 -37.44
CA LEU A 1117 27.12 40.26 -38.03
C LEU A 1117 26.52 39.11 -37.19
#